data_AF-A0A812JFA0-F1
#
_entry.id   AF-A0A812JFA0-F1
#
_cell.length_a   1.000
_cell.length_b   1.000
_cell.length_c   1.000
_cell.angle_alpha   90.00
_cell.angle_beta   90.00
_cell.angle_gamma   90.00
#
_symmetry.space_group_name_H-M   'P 1'
#
loop_
_entity.id
_entity.type
_entity.pdbx_description
1 polymer ?
#
loop_
_entity_poly.entity_id
_entity_poly.type
_entity_poly.pdbx_seq_one_letter_code
_entity_poly.pdbx_strand_id
1 'polypeptide(L)'
;MGALTPIGNTAADYWEALLAGKSGAARITRFDPEKFKTQFACELKNFDVQQHIDRKEARRLDRFAQYALVTAEEAVQDSGLLDAGYPENRIGVLWGSGIGGIDTFLEECMAYAKGDGTPRFNPFFIPKMIADLAPGHISIKYGFRGPNYSTVSACASSTNSIIDAFNYIRLGKIEACLAGGSEASVNQAGMGGFNAMHALSTRNDSPETASRPFDKDRDGFVLGEGAGCIVLEEYEAAKKRGAKIYAELTGTGVTSDAHHITAPHPEGLGAKEVMSEALQEAGMNASEVDYINVHGTSTPLGDVAELKAIKAVFGDDAYRLNISSTKSMTGHLLGAAGAIEAIAAVCSVYHDVVPPTINHFTDDPEIDSKLNLTFHQAQEKKIHNIALYELAFVHSSASLEKNGQRLNYERLEFLGDALLGAIVAHYLYLHFPNREEGFLTTMRSKIVSRKNLNALAVEMGIDKLVKQNQTGATQAKSINGDVLEALVGAVYLDGGYDACQQFIKHKLFEQLIDLNELQNSIVSHKSELLEWAAKNRQSVHFRVASESGKSHARQYEIEVLCNDEIKGSAKASSKKKAEELAAQEKDANIAVLGDLQGPKLRVGDVEDGAELKAGDILTFTNKKVKGSAKEVFMTYQQFASDVRVGDRILIDDGKLLLETTHSNGIDKVKAKVIQGGPLKSKKGVNLPNTRISLPCLTDKDLADLEVAMRLKIEWIGLSFVRNPNDVRQLKDIIAKNNAPCHVISKIEKPEAVVEIDEIIELSDGIMVARGDLGVEVPMQGVPLIQKMIVNKCHRYSKPVVIATQMMESMIENLTPSRAEVNDVANSVLDGADAVMLSGETSVGKHPVEVVEAMAKIVAHVEASGQVSTEGENPPKYRNKRFITDSICYNASKIADQVGASAILTMTFSGYTAFKISSHRPKTSIYLFTSNRSILNTMSLLWGVRGFYYDKTVSTDQSFKDIKQIVQERGLVSDGDIVVKIASMPIEEMGMTNTLKISTIDHE
;
A
#
# COMPACT_ATOMS: atom_id res chain seq x y z
N MET A 1 24.00 -24.09 -14.40
CA MET A 1 23.55 -25.03 -13.34
C MET A 1 24.32 -26.33 -13.48
N GLY A 2 24.46 -27.10 -12.41
CA GLY A 2 25.01 -28.45 -12.45
C GLY A 2 24.27 -29.37 -11.49
N ALA A 3 24.12 -30.65 -11.86
CA ALA A 3 23.47 -31.65 -11.02
C ALA A 3 24.13 -33.03 -11.13
N LEU A 4 24.28 -33.70 -10.00
CA LEU A 4 24.75 -35.07 -9.90
C LEU A 4 23.81 -35.83 -8.96
N THR A 5 22.97 -36.72 -9.51
CA THR A 5 21.83 -37.30 -8.80
C THR A 5 21.69 -38.80 -9.05
N PRO A 6 20.91 -39.54 -8.23
CA PRO A 6 20.67 -40.98 -8.42
C PRO A 6 20.00 -41.36 -9.75
N ILE A 7 19.47 -40.38 -10.48
CA ILE A 7 18.71 -40.60 -11.72
C ILE A 7 19.37 -39.97 -12.95
N GLY A 8 20.38 -39.10 -12.77
CA GLY A 8 21.16 -38.47 -13.84
C GLY A 8 22.44 -37.81 -13.33
N ASN A 9 23.52 -37.86 -14.12
CA ASN A 9 24.86 -37.38 -13.73
C ASN A 9 25.21 -35.98 -14.26
N THR A 10 24.25 -35.34 -14.94
CA THR A 10 24.29 -33.96 -15.41
C THR A 10 22.94 -33.30 -15.13
N ALA A 11 22.86 -31.98 -15.16
CA ALA A 11 21.60 -31.24 -15.05
C ALA A 11 20.59 -31.64 -16.14
N ALA A 12 21.07 -31.91 -17.35
CA ALA A 12 20.22 -32.33 -18.46
C ALA A 12 19.68 -33.75 -18.26
N ASP A 13 20.55 -34.71 -17.91
CA ASP A 13 20.14 -36.10 -17.64
C ASP A 13 19.17 -36.17 -16.46
N TYR A 14 19.42 -35.36 -15.42
CA TYR A 14 18.55 -35.25 -14.26
C TYR A 14 17.16 -34.79 -14.67
N TRP A 15 17.07 -33.72 -15.47
CA TRP A 15 15.80 -33.18 -15.94
C TRP A 15 15.00 -34.20 -16.76
N GLU A 16 15.62 -34.84 -17.75
CA GLU A 16 14.97 -35.87 -18.57
C GLU A 16 14.48 -37.05 -17.73
N ALA A 17 15.26 -37.47 -16.73
CA ALA A 17 14.88 -38.55 -15.84
C ALA A 17 13.73 -38.18 -14.89
N LEU A 18 13.65 -36.92 -14.44
CA LEU A 18 12.52 -36.41 -13.67
C LEU A 18 11.22 -36.48 -14.50
N LEU A 19 11.24 -35.98 -15.74
CA LEU A 19 10.08 -36.01 -16.63
C LEU A 19 9.60 -37.44 -16.91
N ALA A 20 10.53 -38.39 -17.04
CA ALA A 20 10.24 -39.80 -17.23
C ALA A 20 9.71 -40.52 -15.97
N GLY A 21 9.68 -39.87 -14.80
CA GLY A 21 9.24 -40.50 -13.56
C GLY A 21 10.14 -41.65 -13.11
N LYS A 22 11.45 -41.56 -13.34
CA LYS A 22 12.39 -42.66 -13.09
C LYS A 22 12.77 -42.75 -11.61
N SER A 23 12.56 -43.91 -11.00
CA SER A 23 12.99 -44.15 -9.61
C SER A 23 14.51 -44.33 -9.49
N GLY A 24 15.10 -43.59 -8.56
CA GLY A 24 16.50 -43.70 -8.14
C GLY A 24 16.73 -44.83 -7.15
N ALA A 25 15.71 -45.27 -6.42
CA ALA A 25 15.83 -46.27 -5.37
C ALA A 25 16.16 -47.66 -5.95
N ALA A 26 17.16 -48.30 -5.36
CA ALA A 26 17.56 -49.67 -5.68
C ALA A 26 18.26 -50.29 -4.47
N ARG A 27 18.43 -51.62 -4.50
CA ARG A 27 19.25 -52.31 -3.49
C ARG A 27 20.65 -51.68 -3.41
N ILE A 28 21.12 -51.45 -2.19
CA ILE A 28 22.45 -50.88 -1.93
C ILE A 28 23.53 -51.80 -2.50
N THR A 29 24.47 -51.22 -3.25
CA THR A 29 25.57 -51.96 -3.89
C THR A 29 26.92 -51.71 -3.25
N ARG A 30 27.08 -50.62 -2.49
CA ARG A 30 28.37 -50.18 -1.95
C ARG A 30 28.89 -51.00 -0.77
N PHE A 31 27.99 -51.61 -0.03
CA PHE A 31 28.30 -52.52 1.07
C PHE A 31 27.20 -53.58 1.15
N ASP A 32 27.43 -54.66 1.87
CA ASP A 32 26.41 -55.69 2.10
C ASP A 32 25.36 -55.21 3.11
N PRO A 33 24.11 -54.95 2.68
CA PRO A 33 23.08 -54.40 3.55
C PRO A 33 22.21 -55.50 4.20
N GLU A 34 22.51 -56.80 4.06
CA GLU A 34 21.64 -57.90 4.53
C GLU A 34 21.22 -57.78 6.00
N LYS A 35 22.12 -57.25 6.85
CA LYS A 35 21.88 -57.07 8.30
C LYS A 35 21.16 -55.78 8.66
N PHE A 36 20.87 -54.90 7.70
CA PHE A 36 20.22 -53.62 7.93
C PHE A 36 18.71 -53.75 7.75
N LYS A 37 17.94 -53.01 8.56
CA LYS A 37 16.47 -52.97 8.44
C LYS A 37 16.02 -52.45 7.07
N THR A 38 16.75 -51.48 6.54
CA THR A 38 16.58 -50.94 5.18
C THR A 38 17.78 -51.36 4.34
N GLN A 39 17.52 -51.97 3.18
CA GLN A 39 18.54 -52.58 2.33
C GLN A 39 18.67 -51.93 0.94
N PHE A 40 18.04 -50.77 0.78
CA PHE A 40 17.99 -50.00 -0.46
C PHE A 40 18.24 -48.51 -0.17
N ALA A 41 18.66 -47.79 -1.19
CA ALA A 41 18.94 -46.36 -1.15
C ALA A 41 18.89 -45.80 -2.59
N CYS A 42 18.98 -44.48 -2.72
CA CYS A 42 19.19 -43.80 -3.99
C CYS A 42 20.67 -43.45 -4.15
N GLU A 43 21.48 -44.44 -4.59
CA GLU A 43 22.90 -44.27 -4.90
C GLU A 43 23.09 -43.58 -6.26
N LEU A 44 24.21 -42.85 -6.45
CA LEU A 44 24.61 -42.42 -7.79
C LEU A 44 24.87 -43.64 -8.68
N LYS A 45 24.35 -43.61 -9.90
CA LYS A 45 24.43 -44.74 -10.85
C LYS A 45 25.44 -44.42 -11.97
N ASN A 46 26.27 -45.40 -12.31
CA ASN A 46 27.22 -45.32 -13.43
C ASN A 46 28.15 -44.09 -13.36
N PHE A 47 28.53 -43.64 -12.17
CA PHE A 47 29.40 -42.48 -11.96
C PHE A 47 30.82 -42.92 -11.60
N ASP A 48 31.81 -42.41 -12.33
CA ASP A 48 33.23 -42.60 -12.04
C ASP A 48 33.93 -41.24 -11.89
N VAL A 49 34.31 -40.91 -10.65
CA VAL A 49 34.99 -39.66 -10.30
C VAL A 49 36.29 -39.46 -11.08
N GLN A 50 36.98 -40.53 -11.50
CA GLN A 50 38.26 -40.41 -12.22
C GLN A 50 38.11 -39.86 -13.65
N GLN A 51 36.88 -39.80 -14.17
CA GLN A 51 36.58 -39.14 -15.45
C GLN A 51 36.56 -37.62 -15.32
N HIS A 52 36.51 -37.09 -14.10
CA HIS A 52 36.38 -35.67 -13.81
C HIS A 52 37.53 -35.10 -12.96
N ILE A 53 38.10 -35.91 -12.06
CA ILE A 53 39.13 -35.48 -11.11
C ILE A 53 40.34 -36.41 -11.22
N ASP A 54 41.55 -35.85 -11.22
CA ASP A 54 42.78 -36.65 -11.23
C ASP A 54 42.80 -37.64 -10.05
N ARG A 55 43.29 -38.86 -10.29
CA ARG A 55 43.29 -39.95 -9.31
C ARG A 55 43.99 -39.57 -7.99
N LYS A 56 45.05 -38.75 -8.02
CA LYS A 56 45.75 -38.32 -6.81
C LYS A 56 44.93 -37.30 -6.03
N GLU A 57 44.23 -36.41 -6.72
CA GLU A 57 43.36 -35.40 -6.12
C GLU A 57 42.11 -36.04 -5.52
N ALA A 58 41.42 -36.91 -6.27
CA ALA A 58 40.23 -37.62 -5.79
C ALA A 58 40.50 -38.40 -4.48
N ARG A 59 41.68 -39.00 -4.34
CA ARG A 59 42.10 -39.70 -3.11
C ARG A 59 42.26 -38.81 -1.89
N ARG A 60 42.43 -37.50 -2.06
CA ARG A 60 42.56 -36.51 -0.98
C ARG A 60 41.22 -35.92 -0.55
N LEU A 61 40.15 -36.24 -1.27
CA LEU A 61 38.80 -35.78 -1.00
C LEU A 61 37.95 -36.90 -0.40
N ASP A 62 37.00 -36.54 0.45
CA ASP A 62 35.85 -37.39 0.73
C ASP A 62 34.89 -37.33 -0.47
N ARG A 63 34.02 -38.32 -0.56
CA ARG A 63 33.09 -38.48 -1.66
C ARG A 63 32.11 -37.32 -1.80
N PHE A 64 31.62 -36.74 -0.70
CA PHE A 64 30.72 -35.58 -0.81
C PHE A 64 31.43 -34.39 -1.49
N ALA A 65 32.71 -34.14 -1.16
CA ALA A 65 33.51 -33.10 -1.79
C ALA A 65 33.89 -33.42 -3.24
N GLN A 66 34.04 -34.70 -3.60
CA GLN A 66 34.17 -35.11 -5.00
C GLN A 66 32.92 -34.74 -5.80
N TYR A 67 31.74 -35.06 -5.27
CA TYR A 67 30.47 -34.69 -5.91
C TYR A 67 30.37 -33.18 -6.09
N ALA A 68 30.75 -32.41 -5.07
CA ALA A 68 30.76 -30.95 -5.12
C ALA A 68 31.62 -30.38 -6.26
N LEU A 69 32.86 -30.87 -6.43
CA LEU A 69 33.76 -30.38 -7.48
C LEU A 69 33.28 -30.69 -8.89
N VAL A 70 32.70 -31.87 -9.10
CA VAL A 70 32.15 -32.26 -10.41
C VAL A 70 30.93 -31.40 -10.75
N THR A 71 30.00 -31.24 -9.81
CA THR A 71 28.80 -30.45 -10.04
C THR A 71 29.08 -28.95 -10.18
N ALA A 72 30.04 -28.41 -9.42
CA ALA A 72 30.48 -27.04 -9.56
C ALA A 72 31.14 -26.77 -10.93
N GLU A 73 31.86 -27.74 -11.49
CA GLU A 73 32.44 -27.64 -12.83
C GLU A 73 31.39 -27.52 -13.92
N GLU A 74 30.35 -28.36 -13.89
CA GLU A 74 29.22 -28.24 -14.82
C GLU A 74 28.55 -26.86 -14.70
N ALA A 75 28.32 -26.37 -13.48
CA ALA A 75 27.68 -25.07 -13.25
C ALA A 75 28.53 -23.87 -13.73
N VAL A 76 29.85 -23.91 -13.53
CA VAL A 76 30.78 -22.88 -14.01
C VAL A 76 30.84 -22.87 -15.54
N GLN A 77 30.87 -24.05 -16.17
CA GLN A 77 30.86 -24.17 -17.63
C GLN A 77 29.56 -23.62 -18.23
N ASP A 78 28.41 -24.03 -17.70
CA ASP A 78 27.10 -23.59 -18.20
C ASP A 78 26.86 -22.08 -18.02
N SER A 79 27.38 -21.48 -16.94
CA SER A 79 27.25 -20.03 -16.68
C SER A 79 28.20 -19.16 -17.50
N GLY A 80 29.32 -19.70 -17.99
CA GLY A 80 30.41 -18.91 -18.57
C GLY A 80 31.03 -17.94 -17.56
N LEU A 81 30.99 -18.26 -16.26
CA LEU A 81 31.37 -17.34 -15.18
C LEU A 81 32.86 -16.92 -15.24
N LEU A 82 33.74 -17.81 -15.71
CA LEU A 82 35.18 -17.50 -15.84
C LEU A 82 35.45 -16.40 -16.87
N ASP A 83 34.58 -16.26 -17.87
CA ASP A 83 34.70 -15.24 -18.92
C ASP A 83 33.91 -13.96 -18.58
N ALA A 84 33.24 -13.91 -17.42
CA ALA A 84 32.39 -12.80 -17.02
C ALA A 84 33.18 -11.50 -16.69
N GLY A 85 34.49 -11.61 -16.46
CA GLY A 85 35.35 -10.47 -16.13
C GLY A 85 35.10 -9.87 -14.74
N TYR A 86 34.42 -10.59 -13.84
CA TYR A 86 34.27 -10.17 -12.45
C TYR A 86 35.60 -10.31 -11.70
N PRO A 87 35.92 -9.38 -10.77
CA PRO A 87 37.05 -9.57 -9.86
C PRO A 87 36.89 -10.84 -9.03
N GLU A 88 37.97 -11.60 -8.82
CA GLU A 88 37.86 -12.90 -8.15
C GLU A 88 37.39 -12.77 -6.69
N ASN A 89 37.70 -11.65 -6.03
CA ASN A 89 37.24 -11.32 -4.68
C ASN A 89 35.75 -10.98 -4.58
N ARG A 90 35.06 -10.95 -5.73
CA ARG A 90 33.63 -10.71 -5.82
C ARG A 90 32.85 -11.91 -6.33
N ILE A 91 33.50 -13.07 -6.39
CA ILE A 91 32.86 -14.36 -6.66
C ILE A 91 32.92 -15.18 -5.37
N GLY A 92 31.76 -15.49 -4.81
CA GLY A 92 31.61 -16.32 -3.61
C GLY A 92 31.41 -17.80 -3.92
N VAL A 93 31.62 -18.66 -2.92
CA VAL A 93 31.33 -20.09 -2.96
C VAL A 93 30.66 -20.50 -1.65
N LEU A 94 29.35 -20.73 -1.67
CA LEU A 94 28.58 -21.14 -0.50
C LEU A 94 28.01 -22.53 -0.73
N TRP A 95 28.32 -23.48 0.15
CA TRP A 95 28.05 -24.89 -0.16
C TRP A 95 27.58 -25.69 1.05
N GLY A 96 26.35 -26.17 1.00
CA GLY A 96 25.73 -26.95 2.07
C GLY A 96 26.16 -28.42 2.09
N SER A 97 26.35 -28.96 3.30
CA SER A 97 26.50 -30.39 3.55
C SER A 97 25.98 -30.69 4.95
N GLY A 98 25.06 -31.66 5.08
CA GLY A 98 24.40 -31.94 6.36
C GLY A 98 25.30 -32.69 7.32
N ILE A 99 26.07 -33.67 6.80
CA ILE A 99 26.95 -34.53 7.61
C ILE A 99 28.43 -34.33 7.26
N GLY A 100 28.77 -34.19 5.97
CA GLY A 100 30.15 -34.02 5.53
C GLY A 100 30.84 -35.35 5.27
N GLY A 101 32.13 -35.47 5.62
CA GLY A 101 32.95 -36.64 5.26
C GLY A 101 32.73 -37.86 6.16
N ILE A 102 31.49 -38.34 6.22
CA ILE A 102 31.08 -39.50 7.03
C ILE A 102 31.72 -40.80 6.57
N ASP A 103 31.98 -40.96 5.27
CA ASP A 103 32.65 -42.13 4.71
C ASP A 103 34.08 -42.25 5.25
N THR A 104 34.88 -41.17 5.11
CA THR A 104 36.24 -41.16 5.63
C THR A 104 36.26 -41.36 7.14
N PHE A 105 35.33 -40.72 7.88
CA PHE A 105 35.23 -40.91 9.33
C PHE A 105 34.99 -42.37 9.71
N LEU A 106 34.05 -43.04 9.03
CA LEU A 106 33.75 -44.45 9.27
C LEU A 106 34.95 -45.35 8.96
N GLU A 107 35.54 -45.20 7.78
CA GLU A 107 36.66 -46.04 7.31
C GLU A 107 37.86 -45.95 8.26
N GLU A 108 38.26 -44.74 8.63
CA GLU A 108 39.43 -44.48 9.48
C GLU A 108 39.19 -44.98 10.92
N CYS A 109 38.02 -44.73 11.49
CA CYS A 109 37.64 -45.24 12.81
C CYS A 109 37.59 -46.77 12.84
N MET A 110 37.02 -47.41 11.81
CA MET A 110 36.96 -48.86 11.70
C MET A 110 38.35 -49.48 11.51
N ALA A 111 39.21 -48.85 10.70
CA ALA A 111 40.58 -49.31 10.49
C ALA A 111 41.38 -49.26 11.81
N TYR A 112 41.23 -48.19 12.59
CA TYR A 112 41.82 -48.08 13.92
C TYR A 112 41.28 -49.16 14.89
N ALA A 113 39.96 -49.32 14.96
CA ALA A 113 39.32 -50.27 15.88
C ALA A 113 39.64 -51.74 15.55
N LYS A 114 39.86 -52.09 14.28
CA LYS A 114 40.30 -53.43 13.85
C LYS A 114 41.81 -53.66 14.00
N GLY A 115 42.57 -52.59 14.24
CA GLY A 115 44.02 -52.65 14.46
C GLY A 115 44.39 -53.13 15.87
N ASP A 116 45.65 -52.91 16.24
CA ASP A 116 46.21 -53.23 17.56
C ASP A 116 46.13 -52.07 18.57
N GLY A 117 45.40 -51.01 18.23
CA GLY A 117 45.35 -49.75 18.99
C GLY A 117 46.42 -48.73 18.60
N THR A 118 47.27 -49.00 17.60
CA THR A 118 48.20 -48.00 17.04
C THR A 118 47.45 -47.04 16.09
N PRO A 119 47.48 -45.71 16.30
CA PRO A 119 46.76 -44.75 15.47
C PRO A 119 47.46 -44.52 14.12
N ARG A 120 47.02 -45.24 13.07
CA ARG A 120 47.55 -45.14 11.69
C ARG A 120 46.59 -44.41 10.75
N PHE A 121 46.17 -43.22 11.14
CA PHE A 121 45.22 -42.41 10.39
C PHE A 121 45.84 -41.84 9.11
N ASN A 122 45.03 -41.73 8.05
CA ASN A 122 45.39 -41.01 6.83
C ASN A 122 45.69 -39.53 7.16
N PRO A 123 46.78 -38.92 6.65
CA PRO A 123 47.07 -37.50 6.84
C PRO A 123 45.95 -36.56 6.36
N PHE A 124 45.10 -37.02 5.44
CA PHE A 124 43.95 -36.27 4.94
C PHE A 124 42.66 -36.54 5.71
N PHE A 125 42.67 -37.35 6.79
CA PHE A 125 41.46 -37.70 7.54
C PHE A 125 40.67 -36.45 7.98
N ILE A 126 41.31 -35.52 8.70
CA ILE A 126 40.63 -34.32 9.20
C ILE A 126 40.15 -33.41 8.05
N PRO A 127 40.99 -33.05 7.05
CA PRO A 127 40.51 -32.30 5.89
C PRO A 127 39.34 -32.95 5.15
N LYS A 128 39.37 -34.28 4.97
CA LYS A 128 38.28 -35.00 4.30
C LYS A 128 36.97 -34.98 5.07
N MET A 129 37.03 -34.94 6.40
CA MET A 129 35.84 -35.01 7.24
C MET A 129 35.07 -33.68 7.32
N ILE A 130 35.78 -32.55 7.32
CA ILE A 130 35.19 -31.24 7.55
C ILE A 130 34.31 -30.81 6.36
N ALA A 131 33.03 -30.54 6.61
CA ALA A 131 32.05 -30.12 5.60
C ALA A 131 32.51 -28.90 4.77
N ASP A 132 33.12 -27.92 5.44
CA ASP A 132 33.64 -26.66 4.88
C ASP A 132 34.72 -26.83 3.80
N LEU A 133 35.28 -28.03 3.62
CA LEU A 133 36.31 -28.26 2.62
C LEU A 133 35.75 -28.40 1.20
N ALA A 134 34.45 -28.72 1.03
CA ALA A 134 33.83 -28.69 -0.30
C ALA A 134 33.90 -27.29 -0.96
N PRO A 135 33.37 -26.21 -0.34
CA PRO A 135 33.49 -24.87 -0.91
C PRO A 135 34.95 -24.37 -0.91
N GLY A 136 35.76 -24.78 0.05
CA GLY A 136 37.23 -24.58 0.05
C GLY A 136 37.91 -25.10 -1.22
N HIS A 137 37.64 -26.34 -1.61
CA HIS A 137 38.22 -26.94 -2.80
C HIS A 137 37.72 -26.30 -4.09
N ILE A 138 36.44 -25.95 -4.18
CA ILE A 138 35.87 -25.22 -5.33
C ILE A 138 36.55 -23.85 -5.49
N SER A 139 36.69 -23.09 -4.39
CA SER A 139 37.37 -21.79 -4.37
C SER A 139 38.83 -21.91 -4.81
N ILE A 140 39.56 -22.93 -4.34
CA ILE A 140 40.95 -23.18 -4.77
C ILE A 140 41.03 -23.51 -6.26
N LYS A 141 40.11 -24.35 -6.78
CA LYS A 141 40.11 -24.79 -8.19
C LYS A 141 39.94 -23.60 -9.15
N TYR A 142 39.05 -22.66 -8.82
CA TYR A 142 38.72 -21.53 -9.71
C TYR A 142 39.36 -20.20 -9.31
N GLY A 143 40.04 -20.14 -8.17
CA GLY A 143 40.69 -18.91 -7.68
C GLY A 143 39.71 -17.87 -7.13
N PHE A 144 38.46 -18.24 -6.83
CA PHE A 144 37.44 -17.35 -6.27
C PHE A 144 37.78 -16.97 -4.81
N ARG A 145 37.70 -15.67 -4.49
CA ARG A 145 38.17 -15.07 -3.23
C ARG A 145 37.08 -14.32 -2.46
N GLY A 146 35.81 -14.43 -2.88
CA GLY A 146 34.67 -13.91 -2.12
C GLY A 146 34.35 -14.76 -0.88
N PRO A 147 33.17 -14.57 -0.25
CA PRO A 147 32.72 -15.38 0.87
C PRO A 147 32.78 -16.88 0.53
N ASN A 148 33.38 -17.66 1.42
CA ASN A 148 33.60 -19.09 1.24
C ASN A 148 33.37 -19.81 2.57
N TYR A 149 32.26 -20.54 2.66
CA TYR A 149 31.95 -21.39 3.80
C TYR A 149 30.82 -22.39 3.51
N SER A 150 30.68 -23.40 4.36
CA SER A 150 29.56 -24.32 4.39
C SER A 150 28.51 -23.94 5.42
N THR A 151 27.27 -23.74 4.96
CA THR A 151 26.11 -23.58 5.85
C THR A 151 25.63 -24.96 6.31
N VAL A 152 25.41 -25.15 7.61
CA VAL A 152 24.92 -26.42 8.18
C VAL A 152 23.59 -26.18 8.90
N SER A 153 22.51 -26.56 8.24
CA SER A 153 21.13 -26.53 8.76
C SER A 153 20.42 -27.87 8.48
N ALA A 154 21.15 -28.97 8.72
CA ALA A 154 20.71 -30.32 8.41
C ALA A 154 20.24 -30.44 6.93
N CYS A 155 19.01 -30.89 6.69
CA CYS A 155 18.46 -31.10 5.36
C CYS A 155 18.26 -29.81 4.55
N ALA A 156 18.19 -28.65 5.21
CA ALA A 156 18.02 -27.35 4.56
C ALA A 156 19.36 -26.68 4.16
N SER A 157 20.50 -27.33 4.41
CA SER A 157 21.84 -26.73 4.28
C SER A 157 22.08 -26.05 2.93
N SER A 158 21.79 -26.73 1.82
CA SER A 158 21.97 -26.13 0.48
C SER A 158 20.94 -25.04 0.15
N THR A 159 19.71 -25.15 0.64
CA THR A 159 18.72 -24.05 0.52
C THR A 159 19.24 -22.81 1.23
N ASN A 160 19.76 -22.95 2.45
CA ASN A 160 20.37 -21.83 3.17
C ASN A 160 21.60 -21.28 2.45
N SER A 161 22.44 -22.11 1.81
CA SER A 161 23.56 -21.61 1.01
C SER A 161 23.10 -20.78 -0.21
N ILE A 162 21.99 -21.15 -0.85
CA ILE A 162 21.36 -20.36 -1.92
C ILE A 162 20.80 -19.03 -1.38
N ILE A 163 20.14 -19.06 -0.22
CA ILE A 163 19.60 -17.87 0.45
C ILE A 163 20.73 -16.92 0.88
N ASP A 164 21.82 -17.45 1.44
CA ASP A 164 22.98 -16.64 1.83
C ASP A 164 23.61 -15.99 0.59
N ALA A 165 23.72 -16.71 -0.52
CA ALA A 165 24.24 -16.19 -1.78
C ALA A 165 23.36 -15.04 -2.32
N PHE A 166 22.04 -15.23 -2.33
CA PHE A 166 21.06 -14.19 -2.64
C PHE A 166 21.27 -12.95 -1.76
N ASN A 167 21.44 -13.16 -0.44
CA ASN A 167 21.67 -12.08 0.52
C ASN A 167 22.99 -11.34 0.32
N TYR A 168 24.09 -12.03 0.01
CA TYR A 168 25.36 -11.36 -0.27
C TYR A 168 25.32 -10.55 -1.57
N ILE A 169 24.63 -11.03 -2.60
CA ILE A 169 24.47 -10.32 -3.88
C ILE A 169 23.61 -9.06 -3.68
N ARG A 170 22.43 -9.17 -3.07
CA ARG A 170 21.55 -8.00 -2.81
C ARG A 170 22.18 -6.94 -1.90
N LEU A 171 23.06 -7.36 -0.97
CA LEU A 171 23.84 -6.45 -0.12
C LEU A 171 25.04 -5.82 -0.85
N GLY A 172 25.24 -6.12 -2.13
CA GLY A 172 26.34 -5.63 -2.95
C GLY A 172 27.72 -6.12 -2.49
N LYS A 173 27.79 -7.26 -1.78
CA LYS A 173 29.06 -7.82 -1.26
C LYS A 173 29.82 -8.67 -2.28
N ILE A 174 29.10 -9.26 -3.24
CA ILE A 174 29.63 -10.04 -4.37
C ILE A 174 28.76 -9.79 -5.60
N GLU A 175 29.31 -10.01 -6.80
CA GLU A 175 28.55 -9.97 -8.07
C GLU A 175 28.00 -11.35 -8.46
N ALA A 176 28.71 -12.41 -8.07
CA ALA A 176 28.37 -13.78 -8.41
C ALA A 176 28.66 -14.74 -7.26
N CYS A 177 27.93 -15.85 -7.20
CA CYS A 177 28.14 -16.89 -6.20
C CYS A 177 27.83 -18.28 -6.76
N LEU A 178 28.72 -19.23 -6.51
CA LEU A 178 28.40 -20.65 -6.63
C LEU A 178 27.69 -21.08 -5.35
N ALA A 179 26.40 -21.37 -5.45
CA ALA A 179 25.59 -21.83 -4.34
C ALA A 179 25.11 -23.26 -4.58
N GLY A 180 25.24 -24.14 -3.60
CA GLY A 180 24.88 -25.55 -3.81
C GLY A 180 24.97 -26.40 -2.56
N GLY A 181 24.99 -27.72 -2.77
CA GLY A 181 25.31 -28.67 -1.73
C GLY A 181 25.55 -30.07 -2.24
N SER A 182 26.15 -30.91 -1.39
CA SER A 182 26.53 -32.29 -1.71
C SER A 182 26.46 -33.18 -0.48
N GLU A 183 26.02 -34.43 -0.65
CA GLU A 183 25.99 -35.43 0.41
C GLU A 183 26.32 -36.82 -0.14
N ALA A 184 27.05 -37.63 0.64
CA ALA A 184 27.43 -39.00 0.29
C ALA A 184 27.23 -39.97 1.46
N SER A 185 26.03 -39.95 2.06
CA SER A 185 25.75 -40.65 3.32
C SER A 185 25.27 -42.10 3.17
N VAL A 186 25.27 -42.68 1.95
CA VAL A 186 24.92 -44.09 1.72
C VAL A 186 26.11 -44.99 2.09
N ASN A 187 26.24 -45.25 3.39
CA ASN A 187 27.22 -46.14 4.00
C ASN A 187 26.63 -46.84 5.25
N GLN A 188 27.41 -47.70 5.90
CA GLN A 188 26.92 -48.44 7.08
C GLN A 188 26.50 -47.53 8.24
N ALA A 189 27.22 -46.44 8.49
CA ALA A 189 26.92 -45.52 9.59
C ALA A 189 25.64 -44.70 9.32
N GLY A 190 25.50 -44.16 8.10
CA GLY A 190 24.32 -43.41 7.68
C GLY A 190 23.07 -44.29 7.71
N MET A 191 23.10 -45.44 7.04
CA MET A 191 21.97 -46.38 7.01
C MET A 191 21.64 -46.93 8.40
N GLY A 192 22.64 -47.25 9.22
CA GLY A 192 22.42 -47.73 10.59
C GLY A 192 21.85 -46.66 11.52
N GLY A 193 22.39 -45.44 11.45
CA GLY A 193 21.97 -44.31 12.27
C GLY A 193 20.52 -43.89 12.03
N PHE A 194 20.14 -43.68 10.76
CA PHE A 194 18.76 -43.31 10.44
C PHE A 194 17.74 -44.46 10.71
N ASN A 195 18.16 -45.73 10.58
CA ASN A 195 17.34 -46.87 11.01
C ASN A 195 17.13 -46.91 12.52
N ALA A 196 18.13 -46.54 13.31
CA ALA A 196 18.02 -46.47 14.77
C ALA A 196 17.04 -45.37 15.21
N MET A 197 16.92 -44.30 14.41
CA MET A 197 15.93 -43.24 14.62
C MET A 197 14.55 -43.54 14.02
N HIS A 198 14.35 -44.71 13.40
CA HIS A 198 13.11 -45.10 12.72
C HIS A 198 12.68 -44.12 11.61
N ALA A 199 13.66 -43.48 10.95
CA ALA A 199 13.38 -42.44 9.96
C ALA A 199 13.30 -42.99 8.50
N LEU A 200 13.90 -44.16 8.26
CA LEU A 200 13.95 -44.77 6.92
C LEU A 200 12.76 -45.70 6.67
N SER A 201 12.30 -45.73 5.42
CA SER A 201 11.41 -46.79 4.94
C SER A 201 12.07 -48.16 5.04
N THR A 202 11.30 -49.20 5.39
CA THR A 202 11.79 -50.58 5.51
C THR A 202 11.24 -51.53 4.43
N ARG A 203 10.67 -50.95 3.36
CA ARG A 203 10.04 -51.65 2.23
C ARG A 203 11.03 -52.33 1.27
N ASN A 204 11.75 -53.32 1.79
CA ASN A 204 12.79 -54.03 1.04
C ASN A 204 12.24 -54.90 -0.11
N ASP A 205 10.95 -55.24 -0.08
CA ASP A 205 10.25 -56.04 -1.08
C ASP A 205 9.95 -55.26 -2.37
N SER A 206 9.90 -53.92 -2.30
CA SER A 206 9.70 -53.07 -3.48
C SER A 206 10.48 -51.73 -3.34
N PRO A 207 11.82 -51.77 -3.41
CA PRO A 207 12.68 -50.60 -3.26
C PRO A 207 12.31 -49.44 -4.18
N GLU A 208 12.01 -49.74 -5.45
CA GLU A 208 11.74 -48.76 -6.50
C GLU A 208 10.49 -47.90 -6.19
N THR A 209 9.59 -48.42 -5.34
CA THR A 209 8.33 -47.76 -4.94
C THR A 209 8.33 -47.27 -3.49
N ALA A 210 9.47 -47.34 -2.80
CA ALA A 210 9.55 -47.07 -1.37
C ALA A 210 9.47 -45.58 -1.04
N SER A 211 10.01 -44.69 -1.88
CA SER A 211 9.75 -43.24 -1.74
C SER A 211 8.42 -42.93 -2.41
N ARG A 212 7.42 -42.63 -1.58
CA ARG A 212 6.02 -42.46 -1.94
C ARG A 212 5.40 -41.28 -1.18
N PRO A 213 5.81 -40.05 -1.48
CA PRO A 213 5.21 -38.87 -0.86
C PRO A 213 3.70 -38.88 -1.03
N PHE A 214 2.97 -38.48 0.01
CA PHE A 214 1.50 -38.38 0.06
C PHE A 214 0.72 -39.70 0.01
N ASP A 215 1.36 -40.84 -0.26
CA ASP A 215 0.70 -42.14 -0.23
C ASP A 215 0.35 -42.54 1.21
N LYS A 216 -0.84 -43.11 1.42
CA LYS A 216 -1.29 -43.56 2.74
C LYS A 216 -0.33 -44.56 3.41
N ASP A 217 0.32 -45.41 2.62
CA ASP A 217 1.17 -46.49 3.11
C ASP A 217 2.66 -46.09 3.20
N ARG A 218 2.97 -44.79 3.23
CA ARG A 218 4.32 -44.25 3.46
C ARG A 218 4.81 -44.57 4.89
N ASP A 219 6.06 -45.04 5.02
CA ASP A 219 6.62 -45.52 6.29
C ASP A 219 7.95 -44.86 6.69
N GLY A 220 8.42 -43.87 5.91
CA GLY A 220 9.69 -43.19 6.14
C GLY A 220 10.34 -42.74 4.85
N PHE A 221 11.41 -41.95 4.95
CA PHE A 221 12.11 -41.47 3.76
C PHE A 221 13.08 -42.52 3.21
N VAL A 222 13.48 -42.36 1.95
CA VAL A 222 14.54 -43.17 1.31
C VAL A 222 15.82 -42.35 1.26
N LEU A 223 16.90 -42.84 1.86
CA LEU A 223 18.18 -42.12 1.86
C LEU A 223 18.76 -42.05 0.45
N GLY A 224 19.19 -40.87 0.03
CA GLY A 224 19.89 -40.65 -1.23
C GLY A 224 21.21 -39.91 -1.06
N GLU A 225 21.99 -39.88 -2.14
CA GLU A 225 23.24 -39.13 -2.23
C GLU A 225 23.41 -38.45 -3.58
N GLY A 226 24.18 -37.35 -3.61
CA GLY A 226 24.42 -36.55 -4.81
C GLY A 226 24.78 -35.11 -4.49
N ALA A 227 24.70 -34.24 -5.50
CA ALA A 227 25.03 -32.82 -5.41
C ALA A 227 24.24 -31.97 -6.42
N GLY A 228 24.05 -30.69 -6.09
CA GLY A 228 23.46 -29.68 -6.96
C GLY A 228 24.20 -28.34 -6.83
N CYS A 229 24.33 -27.60 -7.92
CA CYS A 229 24.94 -26.26 -7.94
C CYS A 229 24.20 -25.30 -8.87
N ILE A 230 23.93 -24.11 -8.35
CA ILE A 230 23.37 -22.97 -9.07
C ILE A 230 24.39 -21.83 -8.98
N VAL A 231 24.60 -21.13 -10.10
CA VAL A 231 25.35 -19.87 -10.12
C VAL A 231 24.33 -18.75 -10.02
N LEU A 232 24.40 -17.96 -8.95
CA LEU A 232 23.59 -16.76 -8.77
C LEU A 232 24.43 -15.53 -9.13
N GLU A 233 23.83 -14.58 -9.81
CA GLU A 233 24.46 -13.31 -10.23
C GLU A 233 23.54 -12.13 -9.99
N GLU A 234 24.14 -10.95 -9.83
CA GLU A 234 23.39 -9.69 -9.88
C GLU A 234 22.75 -9.53 -11.28
N TYR A 235 21.46 -9.23 -11.31
CA TYR A 235 20.63 -9.32 -12.51
C TYR A 235 21.12 -8.39 -13.65
N GLU A 236 21.46 -7.15 -13.34
CA GLU A 236 21.92 -6.21 -14.37
C GLU A 236 23.33 -6.56 -14.88
N ALA A 237 24.21 -7.07 -14.03
CA ALA A 237 25.52 -7.60 -14.42
C ALA A 237 25.38 -8.83 -15.35
N ALA A 238 24.53 -9.78 -15.00
CA ALA A 238 24.24 -10.97 -15.81
C ALA A 238 23.68 -10.58 -17.19
N LYS A 239 22.74 -9.63 -17.25
CA LYS A 239 22.20 -9.09 -18.51
C LYS A 239 23.28 -8.40 -19.34
N LYS A 240 24.11 -7.56 -18.72
CA LYS A 240 25.16 -6.81 -19.40
C LYS A 240 26.18 -7.72 -20.09
N ARG A 241 26.51 -8.87 -19.50
CA ARG A 241 27.42 -9.85 -20.10
C ARG A 241 26.75 -10.86 -21.03
N GLY A 242 25.42 -10.79 -21.21
CA GLY A 242 24.67 -11.72 -22.04
C GLY A 242 24.62 -13.15 -21.49
N ALA A 243 24.56 -13.29 -20.15
CA ALA A 243 24.46 -14.58 -19.50
C ALA A 243 23.18 -15.34 -19.91
N LYS A 244 23.23 -16.68 -19.94
CA LYS A 244 22.03 -17.51 -20.02
C LYS A 244 21.30 -17.46 -18.68
N ILE A 245 20.18 -16.73 -18.63
CA ILE A 245 19.34 -16.59 -17.44
C ILE A 245 18.24 -17.67 -17.49
N TYR A 246 18.19 -18.51 -16.46
CA TYR A 246 17.17 -19.56 -16.34
C TYR A 246 15.93 -19.09 -15.59
N ALA A 247 16.13 -18.37 -14.47
CA ALA A 247 15.09 -17.84 -13.62
C ALA A 247 15.64 -16.69 -12.77
N GLU A 248 14.74 -15.92 -12.16
CA GLU A 248 15.05 -14.91 -11.16
C GLU A 248 14.64 -15.43 -9.77
N LEU A 249 15.48 -15.24 -8.76
CA LEU A 249 15.16 -15.52 -7.37
C LEU A 249 14.66 -14.23 -6.71
N THR A 250 13.35 -14.14 -6.47
CA THR A 250 12.68 -12.90 -6.05
C THR A 250 12.41 -12.80 -4.55
N GLY A 251 12.31 -13.93 -3.84
CA GLY A 251 12.09 -13.95 -2.39
C GLY A 251 12.51 -15.26 -1.73
N THR A 252 12.79 -15.18 -0.43
CA THR A 252 13.28 -16.28 0.40
C THR A 252 12.63 -16.24 1.80
N GLY A 253 12.71 -17.35 2.54
CA GLY A 253 12.26 -17.42 3.92
C GLY A 253 13.10 -18.41 4.72
N VAL A 254 13.27 -18.16 6.03
CA VAL A 254 14.00 -19.07 6.93
C VAL A 254 13.33 -19.08 8.31
N THR A 255 12.69 -20.18 8.67
CA THR A 255 11.97 -20.33 9.94
C THR A 255 12.40 -21.56 10.72
N SER A 256 11.89 -21.70 11.95
CA SER A 256 12.07 -22.89 12.79
C SER A 256 10.75 -23.27 13.44
N ASP A 257 10.43 -24.57 13.45
CA ASP A 257 9.20 -25.07 14.07
C ASP A 257 9.19 -24.94 15.60
N ALA A 258 10.37 -24.86 16.24
CA ALA A 258 10.53 -24.80 17.70
C ALA A 258 9.67 -25.82 18.49
N HIS A 259 9.41 -27.01 17.90
CA HIS A 259 8.41 -27.96 18.40
C HIS A 259 9.02 -29.29 18.87
N HIS A 260 9.70 -30.00 17.99
CA HIS A 260 10.30 -31.31 18.26
C HIS A 260 11.57 -31.49 17.43
N ILE A 261 12.50 -32.34 17.90
CA ILE A 261 13.80 -32.54 17.25
C ILE A 261 13.70 -33.11 15.82
N THR A 262 12.68 -33.92 15.54
CA THR A 262 12.50 -34.62 14.25
C THR A 262 11.08 -34.57 13.70
N ALA A 263 10.13 -33.97 14.43
CA ALA A 263 8.74 -33.90 13.98
C ALA A 263 8.37 -32.43 13.72
N PRO A 264 7.71 -32.13 12.59
CA PRO A 264 7.24 -30.79 12.32
C PRO A 264 6.12 -30.43 13.29
N HIS A 265 5.79 -29.13 13.37
CA HIS A 265 4.57 -28.74 14.06
C HIS A 265 3.34 -29.38 13.36
N PRO A 266 2.38 -30.01 14.07
CA PRO A 266 1.25 -30.73 13.45
C PRO A 266 0.36 -29.88 12.51
N GLU A 267 0.31 -28.58 12.78
CA GLU A 267 -0.39 -27.58 11.96
C GLU A 267 0.49 -26.94 10.87
N GLY A 268 1.72 -27.42 10.70
CA GLY A 268 2.64 -26.92 9.67
C GLY A 268 3.08 -25.46 9.87
N LEU A 269 3.17 -24.98 11.12
CA LEU A 269 3.44 -23.57 11.40
C LEU A 269 4.75 -23.06 10.79
N GLY A 270 5.87 -23.79 10.93
CA GLY A 270 7.14 -23.37 10.33
C GLY A 270 7.05 -23.26 8.80
N ALA A 271 6.42 -24.25 8.16
CA ALA A 271 6.17 -24.26 6.71
C ALA A 271 5.23 -23.12 6.27
N LYS A 272 4.21 -22.80 7.07
CA LYS A 272 3.29 -21.69 6.79
C LYS A 272 4.02 -20.35 6.84
N GLU A 273 4.77 -20.11 7.90
CA GLU A 273 5.50 -18.85 8.08
C GLU A 273 6.59 -18.70 7.00
N VAL A 274 7.34 -19.77 6.67
CA VAL A 274 8.41 -19.66 5.65
C VAL A 274 7.86 -19.35 4.26
N MET A 275 6.72 -19.93 3.88
CA MET A 275 6.06 -19.60 2.62
C MET A 275 5.49 -18.18 2.63
N SER A 276 4.96 -17.72 3.76
CA SER A 276 4.45 -16.36 3.91
C SER A 276 5.57 -15.31 3.83
N GLU A 277 6.72 -15.56 4.47
CA GLU A 277 7.92 -14.73 4.39
C GLU A 277 8.46 -14.66 2.96
N ALA A 278 8.55 -15.81 2.27
CA ALA A 278 9.03 -15.85 0.88
C ALA A 278 8.12 -15.06 -0.07
N LEU A 279 6.79 -15.19 0.06
CA LEU A 279 5.82 -14.39 -0.71
C LEU A 279 5.94 -12.90 -0.39
N GLN A 280 6.07 -12.55 0.88
CA GLN A 280 6.22 -11.17 1.33
C GLN A 280 7.51 -10.54 0.80
N GLU A 281 8.64 -11.25 0.86
CA GLU A 281 9.92 -10.78 0.34
C GLU A 281 9.89 -10.62 -1.19
N ALA A 282 9.21 -11.53 -1.89
CA ALA A 282 9.01 -11.46 -3.33
C ALA A 282 8.00 -10.37 -3.76
N GLY A 283 7.18 -9.85 -2.82
CA GLY A 283 6.07 -8.96 -3.14
C GLY A 283 4.96 -9.63 -3.96
N MET A 284 4.80 -10.95 -3.86
CA MET A 284 3.86 -11.76 -4.62
C MET A 284 2.65 -12.18 -3.78
N ASN A 285 1.49 -12.30 -4.42
CA ASN A 285 0.30 -12.90 -3.83
C ASN A 285 0.28 -14.42 -4.06
N ALA A 286 -0.47 -15.13 -3.22
CA ALA A 286 -0.68 -16.57 -3.34
C ALA A 286 -1.17 -17.00 -4.73
N SER A 287 -2.04 -16.20 -5.35
CA SER A 287 -2.61 -16.45 -6.67
C SER A 287 -1.60 -16.36 -7.82
N GLU A 288 -0.39 -15.84 -7.59
CA GLU A 288 0.67 -15.66 -8.60
C GLU A 288 1.69 -16.81 -8.61
N VAL A 289 1.55 -17.79 -7.70
CA VAL A 289 2.36 -19.00 -7.71
C VAL A 289 1.65 -20.07 -8.53
N ASP A 290 2.39 -20.84 -9.33
CA ASP A 290 1.83 -21.91 -10.17
C ASP A 290 2.29 -23.31 -9.77
N TYR A 291 3.47 -23.41 -9.16
CA TYR A 291 4.13 -24.66 -8.84
C TYR A 291 4.87 -24.59 -7.50
N ILE A 292 4.70 -25.63 -6.68
CA ILE A 292 5.49 -25.87 -5.47
C ILE A 292 6.13 -27.26 -5.57
N ASN A 293 7.46 -27.32 -5.64
CA ASN A 293 8.19 -28.54 -5.31
C ASN A 293 8.38 -28.60 -3.79
N VAL A 294 7.68 -29.52 -3.15
CA VAL A 294 7.64 -29.58 -1.69
C VAL A 294 8.82 -30.36 -1.10
N HIS A 295 9.00 -30.29 0.21
CA HIS A 295 9.94 -31.15 0.91
C HIS A 295 9.50 -32.63 0.88
N GLY A 296 8.21 -32.93 1.04
CA GLY A 296 7.53 -34.23 0.82
C GLY A 296 8.42 -35.48 0.87
N THR A 297 8.80 -35.91 2.08
CA THR A 297 9.82 -36.95 2.28
C THR A 297 9.27 -38.38 2.37
N SER A 298 7.97 -38.59 2.13
CA SER A 298 7.30 -39.88 2.40
C SER A 298 7.23 -40.19 3.90
N THR A 299 7.12 -39.15 4.74
CA THR A 299 6.97 -39.33 6.19
C THR A 299 5.51 -39.09 6.61
N PRO A 300 4.94 -39.88 7.54
CA PRO A 300 3.53 -39.75 7.92
C PRO A 300 3.14 -38.34 8.38
N LEU A 301 3.93 -37.75 9.28
CA LEU A 301 3.66 -36.42 9.85
C LEU A 301 4.08 -35.27 8.93
N GLY A 302 5.21 -35.41 8.23
CA GLY A 302 5.79 -34.36 7.38
C GLY A 302 4.89 -33.97 6.24
N ASP A 303 4.51 -34.97 5.43
CA ASP A 303 3.73 -34.74 4.21
C ASP A 303 2.36 -34.09 4.52
N VAL A 304 1.70 -34.49 5.61
CA VAL A 304 0.41 -33.91 6.03
C VAL A 304 0.57 -32.48 6.53
N ALA A 305 1.58 -32.22 7.38
CA ALA A 305 1.80 -30.88 7.92
C ALA A 305 2.14 -29.86 6.82
N GLU A 306 2.93 -30.27 5.82
CA GLU A 306 3.31 -29.41 4.70
C GLU A 306 2.11 -29.05 3.80
N LEU A 307 1.25 -30.01 3.46
CA LEU A 307 0.05 -29.73 2.67
C LEU A 307 -0.98 -28.88 3.44
N LYS A 308 -1.10 -29.05 4.76
CA LYS A 308 -1.91 -28.16 5.61
C LYS A 308 -1.38 -26.72 5.57
N ALA A 309 -0.05 -26.55 5.64
CA ALA A 309 0.57 -25.24 5.54
C ALA A 309 0.30 -24.59 4.17
N ILE A 310 0.43 -25.34 3.08
CA ILE A 310 0.13 -24.83 1.73
C ILE A 310 -1.32 -24.37 1.66
N LYS A 311 -2.27 -25.17 2.13
CA LYS A 311 -3.69 -24.78 2.12
C LYS A 311 -3.95 -23.54 2.99
N ALA A 312 -3.25 -23.39 4.11
CA ALA A 312 -3.39 -22.23 4.99
C ALA A 312 -2.82 -20.93 4.38
N VAL A 313 -1.75 -21.02 3.59
CA VAL A 313 -1.13 -19.86 2.93
C VAL A 313 -1.86 -19.49 1.63
N PHE A 314 -2.19 -20.49 0.81
CA PHE A 314 -2.71 -20.29 -0.54
C PHE A 314 -4.24 -20.31 -0.64
N GLY A 315 -4.96 -20.70 0.43
CA GLY A 315 -6.42 -20.71 0.43
C GLY A 315 -7.00 -21.56 -0.71
N ASP A 316 -7.95 -20.99 -1.46
CA ASP A 316 -8.56 -21.67 -2.61
C ASP A 316 -7.61 -21.77 -3.83
N ASP A 317 -6.60 -20.89 -3.93
CA ASP A 317 -5.59 -20.96 -5.00
C ASP A 317 -4.77 -22.25 -4.91
N ALA A 318 -4.69 -22.87 -3.72
CA ALA A 318 -4.02 -24.15 -3.50
C ALA A 318 -4.55 -25.28 -4.42
N TYR A 319 -5.79 -25.19 -4.89
CA TYR A 319 -6.40 -26.15 -5.79
C TYR A 319 -5.99 -25.97 -7.27
N ARG A 320 -5.49 -24.78 -7.64
CA ARG A 320 -4.94 -24.47 -8.97
C ARG A 320 -3.45 -24.80 -9.07
N LEU A 321 -2.75 -24.78 -7.93
CA LEU A 321 -1.31 -25.05 -7.84
C LEU A 321 -0.99 -26.47 -8.28
N ASN A 322 0.08 -26.60 -9.04
CA ASN A 322 0.76 -27.89 -9.13
C ASN A 322 1.64 -28.06 -7.91
N ILE A 323 1.53 -29.20 -7.28
CA ILE A 323 2.34 -29.58 -6.13
C ILE A 323 3.00 -30.90 -6.51
N SER A 324 4.31 -31.02 -6.31
CA SER A 324 4.98 -32.31 -6.50
C SER A 324 6.09 -32.51 -5.48
N SER A 325 6.50 -33.76 -5.29
CA SER A 325 7.75 -34.08 -4.59
C SER A 325 8.68 -34.89 -5.50
N THR A 326 9.75 -34.23 -5.96
CA THR A 326 10.81 -34.88 -6.76
C THR A 326 11.61 -35.92 -5.97
N LYS A 327 11.52 -35.91 -4.62
CA LYS A 327 12.11 -36.95 -3.77
C LYS A 327 11.54 -38.34 -4.01
N SER A 328 10.33 -38.44 -4.55
CA SER A 328 9.76 -39.72 -5.03
C SER A 328 10.67 -40.44 -6.03
N MET A 329 11.51 -39.70 -6.77
CA MET A 329 12.49 -40.21 -7.73
C MET A 329 13.91 -40.21 -7.17
N THR A 330 14.35 -39.13 -6.51
CA THR A 330 15.74 -39.00 -6.07
C THR A 330 16.03 -39.60 -4.69
N GLY A 331 15.00 -39.90 -3.90
CA GLY A 331 15.13 -40.04 -2.46
C GLY A 331 15.54 -38.71 -1.80
N HIS A 332 15.93 -38.78 -0.53
CA HIS A 332 16.32 -37.63 0.26
C HIS A 332 17.86 -37.51 0.34
N LEU A 333 18.42 -36.53 -0.38
CA LEU A 333 19.85 -36.27 -0.48
C LEU A 333 20.41 -35.41 0.69
N LEU A 334 19.73 -35.41 1.84
CA LEU A 334 20.08 -34.64 3.04
C LEU A 334 20.50 -33.20 2.70
N GLY A 335 21.74 -32.79 3.00
CA GLY A 335 22.23 -31.43 2.78
C GLY A 335 22.24 -30.97 1.33
N ALA A 336 22.19 -31.87 0.34
CA ALA A 336 22.14 -31.55 -1.08
C ALA A 336 20.71 -31.40 -1.64
N ALA A 337 19.69 -31.77 -0.86
CA ALA A 337 18.30 -31.82 -1.32
C ALA A 337 17.82 -30.45 -1.83
N GLY A 338 18.05 -29.38 -1.07
CA GLY A 338 17.65 -28.03 -1.45
C GLY A 338 18.15 -27.59 -2.83
N ALA A 339 19.42 -27.89 -3.17
CA ALA A 339 20.00 -27.49 -4.44
C ALA A 339 19.38 -28.23 -5.64
N ILE A 340 19.21 -29.55 -5.58
CA ILE A 340 18.63 -30.33 -6.69
C ILE A 340 17.13 -30.07 -6.86
N GLU A 341 16.45 -29.72 -5.76
CA GLU A 341 15.04 -29.34 -5.76
C GLU A 341 14.83 -27.95 -6.36
N ALA A 342 15.74 -27.01 -6.05
CA ALA A 342 15.78 -25.71 -6.69
C ALA A 342 16.05 -25.85 -8.20
N ILE A 343 16.99 -26.72 -8.61
CA ILE A 343 17.24 -27.00 -10.04
C ILE A 343 15.98 -27.56 -10.72
N ALA A 344 15.26 -28.49 -10.08
CA ALA A 344 14.01 -29.02 -10.63
C ALA A 344 12.94 -27.92 -10.80
N ALA A 345 12.78 -27.04 -9.80
CA ALA A 345 11.86 -25.92 -9.87
C ALA A 345 12.24 -24.92 -10.97
N VAL A 346 13.52 -24.55 -11.08
CA VAL A 346 14.04 -23.67 -12.13
C VAL A 346 13.85 -24.28 -13.51
N CYS A 347 14.11 -25.58 -13.68
CA CYS A 347 13.89 -26.26 -14.94
C CYS A 347 12.39 -26.33 -15.29
N SER A 348 11.52 -26.47 -14.29
CA SER A 348 10.07 -26.45 -14.51
C SER A 348 9.59 -25.11 -15.07
N VAL A 349 10.13 -24.00 -14.55
CA VAL A 349 9.91 -22.65 -15.09
C VAL A 349 10.49 -22.52 -16.50
N TYR A 350 11.72 -22.98 -16.70
CA TYR A 350 12.43 -22.82 -17.98
C TYR A 350 11.83 -23.66 -19.12
N HIS A 351 11.23 -24.80 -18.80
CA HIS A 351 10.70 -25.75 -19.77
C HIS A 351 9.17 -25.83 -19.82
N ASP A 352 8.44 -25.07 -18.99
CA ASP A 352 6.97 -25.08 -18.93
C ASP A 352 6.37 -26.46 -18.61
N VAL A 353 7.06 -27.26 -17.79
CA VAL A 353 6.62 -28.63 -17.43
C VAL A 353 6.90 -28.88 -15.96
N VAL A 354 5.91 -29.42 -15.24
CA VAL A 354 6.05 -29.85 -13.85
C VAL A 354 6.37 -31.34 -13.77
N PRO A 355 7.45 -31.76 -13.07
CA PRO A 355 7.77 -33.18 -12.90
C PRO A 355 6.75 -33.90 -12.00
N PRO A 356 6.55 -35.20 -12.20
CA PRO A 356 5.59 -35.97 -11.43
C PRO A 356 6.05 -36.26 -10.00
N THR A 357 5.09 -36.48 -9.11
CA THR A 357 5.28 -37.32 -7.92
C THR A 357 4.97 -38.77 -8.29
N ILE A 358 5.95 -39.66 -8.26
CA ILE A 358 5.73 -41.09 -8.54
C ILE A 358 5.38 -41.88 -7.26
N ASN A 359 4.98 -43.14 -7.43
CA ASN A 359 4.72 -44.10 -6.34
C ASN A 359 3.54 -43.79 -5.40
N HIS A 360 2.55 -43.03 -5.86
CA HIS A 360 1.26 -42.91 -5.19
C HIS A 360 0.30 -44.04 -5.61
N PHE A 361 -0.28 -44.76 -4.67
CA PHE A 361 -1.18 -45.90 -4.94
C PHE A 361 -2.50 -45.79 -4.18
N THR A 362 -2.45 -45.29 -2.94
CA THR A 362 -3.60 -45.21 -2.03
C THR A 362 -3.72 -43.81 -1.46
N ASP A 363 -4.88 -43.18 -1.69
CA ASP A 363 -5.20 -41.87 -1.13
C ASP A 363 -5.17 -41.89 0.41
N ASP A 364 -4.47 -40.93 1.00
CA ASP A 364 -4.49 -40.69 2.44
C ASP A 364 -5.72 -39.84 2.81
N PRO A 365 -6.64 -40.34 3.68
CA PRO A 365 -7.80 -39.57 4.11
C PRO A 365 -7.46 -38.27 4.88
N GLU A 366 -6.24 -38.11 5.37
CA GLU A 366 -5.78 -36.86 6.01
C GLU A 366 -5.35 -35.78 5.00
N ILE A 367 -5.24 -36.15 3.71
CA ILE A 367 -4.86 -35.24 2.63
C ILE A 367 -6.10 -34.83 1.83
N ASP A 368 -6.22 -33.54 1.52
CA ASP A 368 -7.32 -33.03 0.71
C ASP A 368 -7.16 -33.48 -0.75
N SER A 369 -8.06 -34.37 -1.20
CA SER A 369 -8.03 -34.97 -2.54
C SER A 369 -8.26 -33.99 -3.68
N LYS A 370 -8.62 -32.72 -3.39
CA LYS A 370 -8.75 -31.67 -4.41
C LYS A 370 -7.41 -31.03 -4.79
N LEU A 371 -6.35 -31.24 -4.02
CA LEU A 371 -5.03 -30.69 -4.32
C LEU A 371 -4.44 -31.38 -5.57
N ASN A 372 -3.85 -30.63 -6.49
CA ASN A 372 -3.17 -31.20 -7.65
C ASN A 372 -1.73 -31.59 -7.28
N LEU A 373 -1.55 -32.81 -6.78
CA LEU A 373 -0.26 -33.37 -6.34
C LEU A 373 0.60 -33.95 -7.49
N THR A 374 0.24 -33.66 -8.75
CA THR A 374 0.97 -34.02 -9.97
C THR A 374 1.41 -35.50 -9.99
N PHE A 375 0.49 -36.43 -9.75
CA PHE A 375 0.85 -37.85 -9.65
C PHE A 375 1.20 -38.49 -11.00
N HIS A 376 2.20 -39.38 -10.97
CA HIS A 376 2.62 -40.32 -12.03
C HIS A 376 3.16 -39.78 -13.34
N GLN A 377 2.61 -38.68 -13.86
CA GLN A 377 2.97 -38.14 -15.16
C GLN A 377 3.31 -36.67 -15.03
N ALA A 378 4.39 -36.27 -15.72
CA ALA A 378 4.71 -34.86 -15.86
C ALA A 378 3.53 -34.12 -16.47
N GLN A 379 3.26 -32.92 -15.98
CA GLN A 379 2.17 -32.08 -16.48
C GLN A 379 2.76 -30.88 -17.18
N GLU A 380 2.36 -30.67 -18.44
CA GLU A 380 2.62 -29.39 -19.10
C GLU A 380 1.91 -28.30 -18.30
N LYS A 381 2.70 -27.32 -17.88
CA LYS A 381 2.19 -26.11 -17.26
C LYS A 381 3.03 -24.98 -17.81
N LYS A 382 2.52 -24.38 -18.89
CA LYS A 382 3.04 -23.11 -19.36
C LYS A 382 3.00 -22.15 -18.20
N ILE A 383 4.18 -21.83 -17.70
CA ILE A 383 4.33 -20.88 -16.60
C ILE A 383 3.94 -19.51 -17.14
N HIS A 384 4.14 -19.26 -18.43
CA HIS A 384 3.45 -18.25 -19.25
C HIS A 384 3.55 -18.64 -20.75
N ASN A 385 2.55 -18.37 -21.58
CA ASN A 385 2.42 -18.82 -22.97
C ASN A 385 3.28 -18.00 -23.92
N ILE A 386 4.61 -18.20 -23.89
CA ILE A 386 5.60 -17.48 -24.71
C ILE A 386 5.22 -17.41 -26.19
N ALA A 387 4.72 -18.51 -26.78
CA ALA A 387 4.30 -18.53 -28.19
C ALA A 387 3.17 -17.53 -28.51
N LEU A 388 2.32 -17.22 -27.53
CA LEU A 388 1.26 -16.23 -27.63
C LEU A 388 1.83 -14.80 -27.66
N TYR A 389 2.85 -14.54 -26.82
CA TYR A 389 3.58 -13.27 -26.83
C TYR A 389 4.40 -13.10 -28.10
N GLU A 390 5.07 -14.17 -28.58
CA GLU A 390 5.75 -14.14 -29.88
C GLU A 390 4.80 -13.83 -31.02
N LEU A 391 3.59 -14.40 -31.02
CA LEU A 391 2.56 -14.10 -32.00
C LEU A 391 2.09 -12.64 -31.91
N ALA A 392 1.99 -12.06 -30.71
CA ALA A 392 1.64 -10.65 -30.53
C ALA A 392 2.62 -9.70 -31.24
N PHE A 393 3.90 -10.07 -31.34
CA PHE A 393 4.93 -9.28 -32.05
C PHE A 393 5.02 -9.54 -33.56
N VAL A 394 4.20 -10.43 -34.15
CA VAL A 394 4.23 -10.76 -35.59
C VAL A 394 3.17 -9.98 -36.36
N HIS A 395 3.60 -8.95 -37.08
CA HIS A 395 2.70 -8.11 -37.88
C HIS A 395 2.05 -8.87 -39.04
N SER A 396 0.83 -8.47 -39.42
CA SER A 396 0.05 -9.08 -40.51
C SER A 396 0.81 -9.13 -41.85
N SER A 397 1.74 -8.19 -42.07
CA SER A 397 2.64 -8.15 -43.23
C SER A 397 3.75 -9.20 -43.24
N ALA A 398 4.10 -9.77 -42.08
CA ALA A 398 5.09 -10.84 -41.91
C ALA A 398 4.45 -12.20 -41.58
N SER A 399 3.14 -12.33 -41.83
CA SER A 399 2.36 -13.51 -41.47
C SER A 399 3.02 -14.82 -41.91
N LEU A 400 3.11 -15.76 -40.99
CA LEU A 400 3.68 -17.10 -41.23
C LEU A 400 2.54 -18.06 -41.61
N GLU A 401 2.73 -18.87 -42.65
CA GLU A 401 1.85 -20.01 -42.93
C GLU A 401 2.31 -21.21 -42.09
N LYS A 402 1.40 -21.72 -41.24
CA LYS A 402 1.62 -22.97 -40.50
C LYS A 402 0.36 -23.81 -40.63
N ASN A 403 0.48 -25.04 -41.15
CA ASN A 403 -0.64 -25.96 -41.37
C ASN A 403 -1.80 -25.39 -42.22
N GLY A 404 -1.50 -24.58 -43.23
CA GLY A 404 -2.51 -23.97 -44.11
C GLY A 404 -3.33 -22.85 -43.47
N GLN A 405 -2.99 -22.41 -42.25
CA GLN A 405 -3.57 -21.24 -41.60
C GLN A 405 -2.55 -20.11 -41.52
N ARG A 406 -3.01 -18.90 -41.82
CA ARG A 406 -2.23 -17.67 -41.69
C ARG A 406 -2.19 -17.27 -40.21
N LEU A 407 -1.01 -17.23 -39.62
CA LEU A 407 -0.80 -16.76 -38.25
C LEU A 407 -0.43 -15.27 -38.27
N ASN A 408 -1.23 -14.45 -37.58
CA ASN A 408 -1.04 -13.01 -37.38
C ASN A 408 -1.55 -12.59 -36.00
N TYR A 409 -1.26 -11.36 -35.58
CA TYR A 409 -1.69 -10.85 -34.28
C TYR A 409 -3.15 -10.37 -34.23
N GLU A 410 -3.88 -10.28 -35.36
CA GLU A 410 -5.15 -9.53 -35.47
C GLU A 410 -6.18 -9.94 -34.39
N ARG A 411 -6.29 -11.25 -34.11
CA ARG A 411 -7.20 -11.75 -33.06
C ARG A 411 -6.79 -11.32 -31.65
N LEU A 412 -5.49 -11.27 -31.39
CA LEU A 412 -4.95 -10.80 -30.12
C LEU A 412 -5.13 -9.29 -29.98
N GLU A 413 -4.94 -8.53 -31.06
CA GLU A 413 -5.20 -7.09 -31.10
C GLU A 413 -6.66 -6.79 -30.77
N PHE A 414 -7.64 -7.45 -31.42
CA PHE A 414 -9.06 -7.23 -31.12
C PHE A 414 -9.42 -7.53 -29.66
N LEU A 415 -8.86 -8.61 -29.12
CA LEU A 415 -9.07 -8.98 -27.71
C LEU A 415 -8.41 -7.95 -26.78
N GLY A 416 -7.19 -7.54 -27.10
CA GLY A 416 -6.42 -6.56 -26.36
C GLY A 416 -7.05 -5.17 -26.33
N ASP A 417 -7.55 -4.66 -27.45
CA ASP A 417 -8.27 -3.37 -27.52
C ASP A 417 -9.51 -3.39 -26.62
N ALA A 418 -10.30 -4.46 -26.66
CA ALA A 418 -11.47 -4.61 -25.79
C ALA A 418 -11.09 -4.63 -24.30
N LEU A 419 -10.04 -5.37 -23.94
CA LEU A 419 -9.55 -5.46 -22.56
C LEU A 419 -8.93 -4.16 -22.07
N LEU A 420 -8.09 -3.53 -22.90
CA LEU A 420 -7.48 -2.24 -22.61
C LEU A 420 -8.57 -1.19 -22.38
N GLY A 421 -9.59 -1.14 -23.24
CA GLY A 421 -10.74 -0.26 -23.07
C GLY A 421 -11.51 -0.51 -21.77
N ALA A 422 -11.81 -1.78 -21.45
CA ALA A 422 -12.56 -2.16 -20.26
C ALA A 422 -11.78 -1.89 -18.96
N ILE A 423 -10.52 -2.29 -18.91
CA ILE A 423 -9.65 -2.13 -17.74
C ILE A 423 -9.34 -0.66 -17.50
N VAL A 424 -9.02 0.12 -18.54
CA VAL A 424 -8.82 1.57 -18.41
C VAL A 424 -10.11 2.24 -17.94
N ALA A 425 -11.28 1.86 -18.46
CA ALA A 425 -12.55 2.42 -17.99
C ALA A 425 -12.82 2.09 -16.52
N HIS A 426 -12.61 0.83 -16.11
CA HIS A 426 -12.78 0.41 -14.73
C HIS A 426 -11.78 1.09 -13.79
N TYR A 427 -10.52 1.21 -14.20
CA TYR A 427 -9.49 1.90 -13.44
C TYR A 427 -9.82 3.38 -13.27
N LEU A 428 -10.24 4.06 -14.35
CA LEU A 428 -10.68 5.45 -14.29
C LEU A 428 -11.92 5.62 -13.41
N TYR A 429 -12.87 4.67 -13.44
CA TYR A 429 -14.03 4.68 -12.58
C TYR A 429 -13.64 4.56 -11.10
N LEU A 430 -12.71 3.68 -10.74
CA LEU A 430 -12.23 3.54 -9.35
C LEU A 430 -11.37 4.72 -8.90
N HIS A 431 -10.56 5.29 -9.80
CA HIS A 431 -9.66 6.41 -9.52
C HIS A 431 -10.39 7.76 -9.51
N PHE A 432 -11.48 7.87 -10.26
CA PHE A 432 -12.34 9.05 -10.34
C PHE A 432 -13.84 8.70 -10.11
N PRO A 433 -14.20 8.13 -8.94
CA PRO A 433 -15.52 7.52 -8.70
C PRO A 433 -16.69 8.51 -8.74
N ASN A 434 -16.40 9.81 -8.66
CA ASN A 434 -17.40 10.88 -8.61
C ASN A 434 -17.41 11.74 -9.89
N ARG A 435 -16.75 11.32 -10.97
CA ARG A 435 -16.74 12.06 -12.25
C ARG A 435 -17.81 11.52 -13.20
N GLU A 436 -18.45 12.42 -13.96
CA GLU A 436 -19.49 12.05 -14.95
C GLU A 436 -18.94 11.10 -16.03
N GLU A 437 -19.80 10.22 -16.56
CA GLU A 437 -19.45 9.21 -17.58
C GLU A 437 -18.79 9.84 -18.82
N GLY A 438 -19.18 11.05 -19.22
CA GLY A 438 -18.58 11.78 -20.34
C GLY A 438 -17.11 12.15 -20.11
N PHE A 439 -16.73 12.50 -18.88
CA PHE A 439 -15.33 12.75 -18.50
C PHE A 439 -14.52 11.45 -18.56
N LEU A 440 -15.03 10.37 -17.95
CA LEU A 440 -14.38 9.06 -17.96
C LEU A 440 -14.21 8.53 -19.39
N THR A 441 -15.20 8.75 -20.25
CA THR A 441 -15.14 8.40 -21.68
C THR A 441 -14.07 9.19 -22.42
N THR A 442 -13.93 10.49 -22.13
CA THR A 442 -12.91 11.35 -22.75
C THR A 442 -11.50 10.98 -22.28
N MET A 443 -11.31 10.70 -20.98
CA MET A 443 -10.08 10.17 -20.40
C MET A 443 -9.69 8.84 -21.05
N ARG A 444 -10.63 7.89 -21.10
CA ARG A 444 -10.42 6.59 -21.75
C ARG A 444 -9.98 6.79 -23.19
N SER A 445 -10.73 7.60 -23.97
CA SER A 445 -10.45 7.83 -25.38
C SER A 445 -9.08 8.45 -25.65
N LYS A 446 -8.55 9.29 -24.75
CA LYS A 446 -7.18 9.80 -24.89
C LYS A 446 -6.15 8.73 -24.57
N ILE A 447 -6.34 7.98 -23.48
CA ILE A 447 -5.40 6.93 -23.06
C ILE A 447 -5.27 5.87 -24.17
N VAL A 448 -6.40 5.37 -24.66
CA VAL A 448 -6.43 4.33 -25.72
C VAL A 448 -6.34 4.91 -27.13
N SER A 449 -5.99 6.20 -27.28
CA SER A 449 -5.83 6.78 -28.61
C SER A 449 -4.63 6.18 -29.33
N ARG A 450 -4.77 5.87 -30.62
CA ARG A 450 -3.71 5.29 -31.46
C ARG A 450 -2.39 6.05 -31.35
N LYS A 451 -2.43 7.38 -31.25
CA LYS A 451 -1.23 8.22 -31.06
C LYS A 451 -0.50 7.91 -29.74
N ASN A 452 -1.25 7.78 -28.65
CA ASN A 452 -0.68 7.52 -27.34
C ASN A 452 -0.22 6.07 -27.19
N LEU A 453 -1.00 5.11 -27.69
CA LEU A 453 -0.59 3.69 -27.71
C LEU A 453 0.70 3.48 -28.49
N ASN A 454 0.88 4.16 -29.63
CA ASN A 454 2.14 4.10 -30.37
C ASN A 454 3.31 4.73 -29.59
N ALA A 455 3.09 5.84 -28.87
CA ALA A 455 4.13 6.45 -28.06
C ALA A 455 4.55 5.54 -26.89
N LEU A 456 3.56 4.96 -26.19
CA LEU A 456 3.78 4.02 -25.09
C LEU A 456 4.53 2.77 -25.58
N ALA A 457 4.14 2.21 -26.72
CA ALA A 457 4.80 1.05 -27.28
C ALA A 457 6.29 1.32 -27.60
N VAL A 458 6.63 2.50 -28.11
CA VAL A 458 8.04 2.91 -28.34
C VAL A 458 8.80 3.07 -27.03
N GLU A 459 8.18 3.68 -26.02
CA GLU A 459 8.80 3.86 -24.70
C GLU A 459 9.06 2.51 -24.00
N MET A 460 8.18 1.54 -24.21
CA MET A 460 8.33 0.15 -23.77
C MET A 460 9.34 -0.65 -24.61
N GLY A 461 9.89 -0.08 -25.70
CA GLY A 461 10.83 -0.74 -26.59
C GLY A 461 10.21 -1.83 -27.49
N ILE A 462 8.88 -1.86 -27.60
CA ILE A 462 8.14 -2.82 -28.43
C ILE A 462 8.50 -2.67 -29.91
N ASP A 463 8.78 -1.44 -30.35
CA ASP A 463 9.20 -1.12 -31.72
C ASP A 463 10.43 -1.90 -32.19
N LYS A 464 11.30 -2.32 -31.27
CA LYS A 464 12.50 -3.13 -31.54
C LYS A 464 12.19 -4.62 -31.66
N LEU A 465 11.03 -5.06 -31.19
CA LEU A 465 10.62 -6.47 -31.12
C LEU A 465 9.66 -6.86 -32.26
N VAL A 466 9.02 -5.88 -32.91
CA VAL A 466 8.07 -6.11 -34.02
C VAL A 466 8.75 -6.80 -35.20
N LYS A 467 8.22 -7.96 -35.62
CA LYS A 467 8.60 -8.67 -36.83
C LYS A 467 7.70 -8.21 -38.00
N GLN A 468 8.28 -7.53 -39.00
CA GLN A 468 7.58 -7.01 -40.19
C GLN A 468 8.40 -7.19 -41.47
N ASN A 469 7.74 -7.27 -42.64
CA ASN A 469 8.41 -7.28 -43.94
C ASN A 469 8.84 -5.85 -44.35
N GLN A 470 10.09 -5.68 -44.80
CA GLN A 470 10.66 -4.38 -45.19
C GLN A 470 10.05 -3.85 -46.50
N THR A 471 8.91 -3.18 -46.43
CA THR A 471 8.42 -2.33 -47.52
C THR A 471 7.72 -1.08 -46.97
N GLY A 472 8.39 0.08 -47.07
CA GLY A 472 7.78 1.42 -46.99
C GLY A 472 7.80 2.10 -45.62
N ALA A 473 8.70 3.08 -45.46
CA ALA A 473 8.88 3.90 -44.25
C ALA A 473 7.65 4.73 -43.81
N THR A 474 6.56 4.71 -44.58
CA THR A 474 5.33 5.48 -44.30
C THR A 474 4.27 4.67 -43.54
N GLN A 475 4.37 3.33 -43.47
CA GLN A 475 3.46 2.46 -42.71
C GLN A 475 3.93 2.17 -41.27
N ALA A 476 5.18 2.50 -40.92
CA ALA A 476 5.79 2.15 -39.63
C ALA A 476 5.22 2.90 -38.40
N LYS A 477 4.39 3.94 -38.58
CA LYS A 477 3.92 4.80 -37.48
C LYS A 477 2.65 4.33 -36.77
N SER A 478 1.88 3.39 -37.32
CA SER A 478 0.65 2.88 -36.67
C SER A 478 0.81 1.53 -35.98
N ILE A 479 1.82 0.74 -36.37
CA ILE A 479 1.97 -0.68 -36.06
C ILE A 479 2.25 -0.95 -34.58
N ASN A 480 2.98 -0.07 -33.89
CA ASN A 480 3.42 -0.34 -32.53
C ASN A 480 2.26 -0.34 -31.52
N GLY A 481 1.24 0.51 -31.74
CA GLY A 481 0.02 0.52 -30.94
C GLY A 481 -0.79 -0.76 -31.10
N ASP A 482 -0.90 -1.27 -32.33
CA ASP A 482 -1.62 -2.51 -32.65
C ASP A 482 -0.92 -3.72 -31.99
N VAL A 483 0.41 -3.74 -32.00
CA VAL A 483 1.22 -4.77 -31.32
C VAL A 483 1.10 -4.67 -29.80
N LEU A 484 1.02 -3.46 -29.23
CA LEU A 484 0.77 -3.28 -27.80
C LEU A 484 -0.61 -3.81 -27.40
N GLU A 485 -1.64 -3.57 -28.20
CA GLU A 485 -2.96 -4.19 -28.00
C GLU A 485 -2.86 -5.72 -28.09
N ALA A 486 -2.20 -6.25 -29.12
CA ALA A 486 -1.98 -7.70 -29.22
C ALA A 486 -1.22 -8.29 -28.01
N LEU A 487 -0.27 -7.54 -27.45
CA LEU A 487 0.46 -7.92 -26.25
C LEU A 487 -0.47 -7.99 -25.03
N VAL A 488 -1.37 -7.02 -24.86
CA VAL A 488 -2.41 -7.02 -23.81
C VAL A 488 -3.34 -8.23 -23.97
N GLY A 489 -3.76 -8.54 -25.20
CA GLY A 489 -4.54 -9.74 -25.50
C GLY A 489 -3.79 -11.03 -25.16
N ALA A 490 -2.47 -11.04 -25.36
CA ALA A 490 -1.61 -12.15 -24.98
C ALA A 490 -1.52 -12.31 -23.45
N VAL A 491 -1.26 -11.23 -22.71
CA VAL A 491 -1.23 -11.22 -21.23
C VAL A 491 -2.52 -11.79 -20.64
N TYR A 492 -3.67 -11.41 -21.20
CA TYR A 492 -4.97 -11.89 -20.70
C TYR A 492 -5.22 -13.37 -20.95
N LEU A 493 -4.94 -13.87 -22.16
CA LEU A 493 -5.14 -15.29 -22.47
C LEU A 493 -4.14 -16.18 -21.72
N ASP A 494 -3.05 -15.59 -21.22
CA ASP A 494 -2.02 -16.28 -20.50
C ASP A 494 -2.22 -16.25 -18.97
N GLY A 495 -2.33 -15.05 -18.38
CA GLY A 495 -2.45 -14.84 -16.93
C GLY A 495 -3.85 -14.45 -16.45
N GLY A 496 -4.85 -14.39 -17.34
CA GLY A 496 -6.22 -13.98 -17.00
C GLY A 496 -6.42 -12.47 -16.83
N TYR A 497 -7.61 -12.10 -16.35
CA TYR A 497 -8.00 -10.69 -16.22
C TYR A 497 -7.16 -9.91 -15.20
N ASP A 498 -6.83 -10.53 -14.07
CA ASP A 498 -6.08 -9.88 -12.99
C ASP A 498 -4.64 -9.56 -13.40
N ALA A 499 -3.95 -10.51 -14.07
CA ALA A 499 -2.62 -10.26 -14.63
C ALA A 499 -2.64 -9.15 -15.68
N CYS A 500 -3.67 -9.13 -16.54
CA CYS A 500 -3.87 -8.07 -17.52
C CYS A 500 -4.13 -6.71 -16.85
N GLN A 501 -4.91 -6.67 -15.75
CA GLN A 501 -5.17 -5.46 -14.98
C GLN A 501 -3.91 -4.94 -14.29
N GLN A 502 -3.09 -5.82 -13.71
CA GLN A 502 -1.82 -5.46 -13.10
C GLN A 502 -0.82 -4.94 -14.14
N PHE A 503 -0.68 -5.62 -15.28
CA PHE A 503 0.18 -5.17 -16.38
C PHE A 503 -0.18 -3.75 -16.83
N ILE A 504 -1.48 -3.49 -17.07
CA ILE A 504 -1.95 -2.15 -17.46
C ILE A 504 -1.73 -1.14 -16.33
N LYS A 505 -2.03 -1.49 -15.09
CA LYS A 505 -1.83 -0.59 -13.94
C LYS A 505 -0.36 -0.18 -13.78
N HIS A 506 0.54 -1.16 -13.72
CA HIS A 506 1.95 -0.92 -13.44
C HIS A 506 2.67 -0.26 -14.62
N LYS A 507 2.45 -0.76 -15.85
CA LYS A 507 3.13 -0.23 -17.03
C LYS A 507 2.49 1.04 -17.58
N LEU A 508 1.17 1.10 -17.71
CA LEU A 508 0.54 2.33 -18.22
C LEU A 508 0.41 3.39 -17.13
N PHE A 509 -0.20 3.12 -15.97
CA PHE A 509 -0.55 4.20 -15.02
C PHE A 509 0.52 4.57 -13.99
N GLU A 510 1.41 3.65 -13.60
CA GLU A 510 2.46 3.95 -12.61
C GLU A 510 3.77 4.45 -13.24
N GLN A 511 4.06 4.04 -14.49
CA GLN A 511 5.34 4.33 -15.15
C GLN A 511 5.24 5.34 -16.30
N LEU A 512 4.16 5.33 -17.08
CA LEU A 512 4.14 5.99 -18.38
C LEU A 512 3.04 7.06 -18.56
N ILE A 513 1.96 6.99 -17.78
CA ILE A 513 0.82 7.92 -17.85
C ILE A 513 0.63 8.61 -16.50
N ASP A 514 1.00 9.88 -16.43
CA ASP A 514 0.58 10.75 -15.33
C ASP A 514 -0.91 11.12 -15.51
N LEU A 515 -1.77 10.48 -14.73
CA LEU A 515 -3.22 10.74 -14.75
C LEU A 515 -3.56 12.18 -14.37
N ASN A 516 -2.76 12.86 -13.55
CA ASN A 516 -2.97 14.26 -13.21
C ASN A 516 -2.60 15.17 -14.40
N GLU A 517 -1.50 14.88 -15.10
CA GLU A 517 -1.15 15.61 -16.32
C GLU A 517 -2.19 15.37 -17.43
N LEU A 518 -2.64 14.12 -17.59
CA LEU A 518 -3.66 13.78 -18.58
C LEU A 518 -5.02 14.41 -18.23
N GLN A 519 -5.41 14.41 -16.95
CA GLN A 519 -6.57 15.13 -16.43
C GLN A 519 -6.44 16.62 -16.71
N ASN A 520 -5.30 17.24 -16.44
CA ASN A 520 -5.04 18.65 -16.74
C ASN A 520 -5.05 18.95 -18.25
N SER A 521 -4.76 17.95 -19.10
CA SER A 521 -4.86 18.07 -20.56
C SER A 521 -6.30 17.90 -21.08
N ILE A 522 -7.17 17.20 -20.33
CA ILE A 522 -8.56 16.86 -20.66
C ILE A 522 -9.52 17.89 -20.10
N VAL A 523 -9.21 18.39 -18.92
CA VAL A 523 -9.78 19.59 -18.34
C VAL A 523 -9.20 20.77 -19.10
N SER A 524 -9.80 21.03 -20.25
CA SER A 524 -9.74 22.36 -20.79
C SER A 524 -10.60 23.23 -19.86
N HIS A 525 -9.98 24.12 -19.09
CA HIS A 525 -10.63 25.13 -18.27
C HIS A 525 -11.61 25.95 -19.13
N LYS A 526 -11.28 26.13 -20.43
CA LYS A 526 -12.21 26.67 -21.43
C LYS A 526 -13.45 25.79 -21.63
N SER A 527 -13.30 24.47 -21.71
CA SER A 527 -14.43 23.54 -21.84
C SER A 527 -15.26 23.47 -20.55
N GLU A 528 -14.63 23.48 -19.37
CA GLU A 528 -15.34 23.56 -18.09
C GLU A 528 -16.11 24.88 -17.93
N LEU A 529 -15.53 26.00 -18.37
CA LEU A 529 -16.19 27.30 -18.30
C LEU A 529 -17.37 27.39 -19.27
N LEU A 530 -17.22 26.84 -20.47
CA LEU A 530 -18.31 26.75 -21.46
C LEU A 530 -19.43 25.81 -21.00
N GLU A 531 -19.09 24.70 -20.33
CA GLU A 531 -20.06 23.77 -19.78
C GLU A 531 -20.79 24.35 -18.55
N TRP A 532 -20.05 25.03 -17.67
CA TRP A 532 -20.65 25.82 -16.58
C TRP A 532 -21.59 26.89 -17.12
N ALA A 533 -21.20 27.62 -18.17
CA ALA A 533 -22.02 28.64 -18.80
C ALA A 533 -23.31 28.06 -19.40
N ALA A 534 -23.22 26.90 -20.05
CA ALA A 534 -24.38 26.18 -20.58
C ALA A 534 -25.33 25.72 -19.46
N LYS A 535 -24.80 25.16 -18.37
CA LYS A 535 -25.58 24.74 -17.19
C LYS A 535 -26.23 25.94 -16.46
N ASN A 536 -25.58 27.10 -16.43
CA ASN A 536 -26.04 28.32 -15.73
C ASN A 536 -26.74 29.35 -16.64
N ARG A 537 -27.03 29.01 -17.90
CA ARG A 537 -27.63 29.90 -18.93
C ARG A 537 -26.89 31.24 -19.10
N GLN A 538 -25.56 31.23 -19.00
CA GLN A 538 -24.71 32.37 -19.29
C GLN A 538 -24.05 32.23 -20.66
N SER A 539 -23.76 33.35 -21.33
CA SER A 539 -23.03 33.36 -22.61
C SER A 539 -21.54 33.55 -22.35
N VAL A 540 -20.67 32.67 -22.84
CA VAL A 540 -19.21 32.78 -22.67
C VAL A 540 -18.51 32.77 -24.02
N HIS A 541 -17.66 33.78 -24.27
CA HIS A 541 -16.91 33.95 -25.51
C HIS A 541 -15.46 34.37 -25.26
N PHE A 542 -14.52 33.91 -26.09
CA PHE A 542 -13.09 34.22 -25.97
C PHE A 542 -12.68 35.19 -27.08
N ARG A 543 -12.17 36.36 -26.71
CA ARG A 543 -11.75 37.43 -27.64
C ARG A 543 -10.24 37.57 -27.66
N VAL A 544 -9.64 37.65 -28.84
CA VAL A 544 -8.22 38.02 -28.98
C VAL A 544 -8.11 39.53 -28.83
N ALA A 545 -7.52 39.98 -27.73
CA ALA A 545 -7.33 41.40 -27.43
C ALA A 545 -6.13 41.99 -28.18
N SER A 546 -5.03 41.22 -28.31
CA SER A 546 -3.87 41.62 -29.10
C SER A 546 -3.06 40.42 -29.62
N GLU A 547 -2.40 40.59 -30.78
CA GLU A 547 -1.41 39.65 -31.33
C GLU A 547 -0.12 40.42 -31.66
N SER A 548 1.02 39.98 -31.12
CA SER A 548 2.32 40.62 -31.36
C SER A 548 3.45 39.61 -31.62
N GLY A 549 4.44 39.95 -32.46
CA GLY A 549 5.65 39.14 -32.70
C GLY A 549 5.81 38.54 -34.12
N LYS A 550 7.06 38.20 -34.50
CA LYS A 550 7.42 37.55 -35.80
C LYS A 550 7.13 36.04 -35.75
N SER A 551 7.08 35.35 -36.91
CA SER A 551 6.58 33.97 -37.08
C SER A 551 7.05 32.91 -36.08
N HIS A 552 8.22 33.08 -35.47
CA HIS A 552 8.79 32.15 -34.49
C HIS A 552 8.65 32.58 -33.01
N ALA A 553 8.00 33.72 -32.73
CA ALA A 553 7.78 34.25 -31.38
C ALA A 553 6.50 35.11 -31.31
N ARG A 554 5.34 34.53 -31.65
CA ARG A 554 4.03 35.21 -31.52
C ARG A 554 3.52 35.12 -30.08
N GLN A 555 2.99 36.22 -29.55
CA GLN A 555 2.23 36.30 -28.31
C GLN A 555 0.77 36.65 -28.62
N TYR A 556 -0.15 35.91 -28.01
CA TYR A 556 -1.59 36.13 -28.07
C TYR A 556 -2.07 36.56 -26.68
N GLU A 557 -2.80 37.65 -26.61
CA GLU A 557 -3.54 38.11 -25.43
C GLU A 557 -5.02 37.81 -25.64
N ILE A 558 -5.63 37.08 -24.71
CA ILE A 558 -7.01 36.62 -24.83
C ILE A 558 -7.80 36.96 -23.58
N GLU A 559 -8.97 37.54 -23.79
CA GLU A 559 -9.96 37.85 -22.76
C GLU A 559 -11.11 36.84 -22.82
N VAL A 560 -11.58 36.42 -21.66
CA VAL A 560 -12.77 35.61 -21.49
C VAL A 560 -13.92 36.53 -21.12
N LEU A 561 -14.95 36.59 -21.95
CA LEU A 561 -16.17 37.36 -21.69
C LEU A 561 -17.27 36.41 -21.22
N CYS A 562 -17.94 36.75 -20.13
CA CYS A 562 -19.19 36.11 -19.69
C CYS A 562 -20.31 37.16 -19.67
N ASN A 563 -21.34 37.00 -20.50
CA ASN A 563 -22.41 37.98 -20.72
C ASN A 563 -21.87 39.38 -21.07
N ASP A 564 -20.91 39.41 -22.01
CA ASP A 564 -20.20 40.61 -22.47
C ASP A 564 -19.32 41.34 -21.42
N GLU A 565 -19.17 40.78 -20.21
CA GLU A 565 -18.20 41.26 -19.21
C GLU A 565 -16.93 40.42 -19.18
N ILE A 566 -15.76 41.06 -19.11
CA ILE A 566 -14.47 40.36 -19.02
C ILE A 566 -14.33 39.71 -17.63
N LYS A 567 -14.08 38.40 -17.60
CA LYS A 567 -13.92 37.58 -16.38
C LYS A 567 -12.52 37.04 -16.15
N GLY A 568 -11.64 37.14 -17.14
CA GLY A 568 -10.24 36.73 -17.04
C GLY A 568 -9.49 37.08 -18.32
N SER A 569 -8.17 37.28 -18.22
CA SER A 569 -7.32 37.51 -19.39
C SER A 569 -5.95 36.85 -19.23
N ALA A 570 -5.35 36.37 -20.31
CA ALA A 570 -4.02 35.80 -20.27
C ALA A 570 -3.23 35.95 -21.57
N LYS A 571 -1.90 36.04 -21.43
CA LYS A 571 -0.94 36.09 -22.54
C LYS A 571 -0.20 34.77 -22.67
N ALA A 572 -0.12 34.22 -23.88
CA ALA A 572 0.70 33.04 -24.14
C ALA A 572 1.26 32.99 -25.56
N SER A 573 2.24 32.12 -25.77
CA SER A 573 2.89 31.88 -27.08
C SER A 573 2.01 31.16 -28.11
N SER A 574 0.82 30.69 -27.71
CA SER A 574 -0.18 30.14 -28.62
C SER A 574 -1.59 30.54 -28.18
N LYS A 575 -2.48 30.76 -29.15
CA LYS A 575 -3.89 31.11 -28.91
C LYS A 575 -4.57 30.14 -27.94
N LYS A 576 -4.37 28.83 -28.15
CA LYS A 576 -4.95 27.77 -27.30
C LYS A 576 -4.46 27.85 -25.85
N LYS A 577 -3.17 28.16 -25.62
CA LYS A 577 -2.60 28.27 -24.28
C LYS A 577 -3.04 29.57 -23.57
N ALA A 578 -3.26 30.65 -24.32
CA ALA A 578 -3.80 31.90 -23.78
C ALA A 578 -5.29 31.75 -23.40
N GLU A 579 -6.10 31.06 -24.20
CA GLU A 579 -7.50 30.73 -23.87
C GLU A 579 -7.61 29.87 -22.60
N GLU A 580 -6.69 28.93 -22.43
CA GLU A 580 -6.66 27.98 -21.32
C GLU A 580 -6.25 28.65 -20.00
N LEU A 581 -5.19 29.48 -20.02
CA LEU A 581 -4.76 30.27 -18.87
C LEU A 581 -5.81 31.31 -18.45
N ALA A 582 -6.50 31.92 -19.42
CA ALA A 582 -7.55 32.90 -19.13
C ALA A 582 -8.82 32.23 -18.54
N ALA A 583 -9.02 30.93 -18.77
CA ALA A 583 -10.10 30.15 -18.17
C ALA A 583 -9.71 29.49 -16.81
N GLN A 584 -8.42 29.42 -16.51
CA GLN A 584 -7.87 28.80 -15.30
C GLN A 584 -7.95 29.69 -14.05
N GLU A 585 -8.32 30.97 -14.21
CA GLU A 585 -8.75 31.82 -13.10
C GLU A 585 -10.13 31.37 -12.53
N LYS A 586 -10.21 30.16 -11.97
CA LYS A 586 -11.24 29.82 -10.98
C LYS A 586 -10.71 30.14 -9.60
N ASP A 587 -11.25 31.21 -9.04
CA ASP A 587 -10.80 31.87 -7.82
C ASP A 587 -11.29 31.21 -6.52
N ALA A 588 -11.25 29.87 -6.46
CA ALA A 588 -11.79 29.11 -5.32
C ALA A 588 -10.65 28.42 -4.55
N ASN A 589 -10.38 28.91 -3.33
CA ASN A 589 -9.49 28.26 -2.37
C ASN A 589 -10.33 27.33 -1.47
N ILE A 590 -9.99 26.05 -1.39
CA ILE A 590 -10.75 25.05 -0.63
C ILE A 590 -9.83 24.45 0.44
N ALA A 591 -10.21 24.58 1.71
CA ALA A 591 -9.55 23.91 2.83
C ALA A 591 -10.03 22.47 3.01
N VAL A 592 -9.13 21.59 3.46
CA VAL A 592 -9.50 20.24 3.92
C VAL A 592 -9.51 20.22 5.46
N LEU A 593 -10.55 19.62 6.04
CA LEU A 593 -10.67 19.36 7.47
C LEU A 593 -10.67 17.85 7.73
N GLY A 594 -9.66 17.35 8.44
CA GLY A 594 -9.59 15.97 8.92
C GLY A 594 -10.23 15.86 10.31
N ASP A 595 -11.43 15.30 10.40
CA ASP A 595 -12.16 15.13 11.67
C ASP A 595 -11.72 13.83 12.38
N LEU A 596 -11.00 13.96 13.49
CA LEU A 596 -10.55 12.81 14.30
C LEU A 596 -11.75 12.21 15.03
N GLN A 597 -11.77 10.88 15.16
CA GLN A 597 -12.93 10.15 15.66
C GLN A 597 -13.15 10.36 17.17
N GLY A 598 -12.06 10.39 17.94
CA GLY A 598 -12.07 10.42 19.40
C GLY A 598 -12.63 9.16 20.08
N PRO A 599 -12.71 9.15 21.42
CA PRO A 599 -13.08 7.98 22.21
C PRO A 599 -14.60 7.71 22.19
N LYS A 600 -15.09 7.08 21.12
CA LYS A 600 -16.52 6.69 21.00
C LYS A 600 -16.85 5.47 21.87
N LEU A 601 -17.71 5.67 22.87
CA LEU A 601 -18.24 4.59 23.71
C LEU A 601 -19.43 3.93 23.00
N ARG A 602 -19.47 2.60 22.96
CA ARG A 602 -20.53 1.85 22.27
C ARG A 602 -20.91 0.58 23.03
N VAL A 603 -22.14 0.14 22.82
CA VAL A 603 -22.54 -1.24 23.12
C VAL A 603 -22.01 -2.20 22.04
N GLY A 604 -21.75 -3.44 22.42
CA GLY A 604 -21.32 -4.51 21.51
C GLY A 604 -22.39 -4.98 20.53
N ASP A 605 -22.19 -6.17 19.98
CA ASP A 605 -23.22 -6.83 19.16
C ASP A 605 -24.37 -7.30 20.06
N VAL A 606 -25.61 -7.05 19.62
CA VAL A 606 -26.85 -7.35 20.33
C VAL A 606 -27.67 -8.32 19.48
N GLU A 607 -28.41 -9.23 20.11
CA GLU A 607 -29.34 -10.14 19.43
C GLU A 607 -30.49 -9.41 18.74
N ASP A 608 -30.93 -9.94 17.60
CA ASP A 608 -32.03 -9.37 16.84
C ASP A 608 -33.34 -9.44 17.65
N GLY A 609 -33.99 -8.28 17.80
CA GLY A 609 -35.24 -8.16 18.56
C GLY A 609 -35.08 -7.88 20.06
N ALA A 610 -33.87 -7.64 20.56
CA ALA A 610 -33.68 -7.20 21.95
C ALA A 610 -34.41 -5.88 22.24
N GLU A 611 -35.29 -5.90 23.23
CA GLU A 611 -36.10 -4.75 23.63
C GLU A 611 -36.01 -4.56 25.15
N LEU A 612 -35.74 -3.33 25.58
CA LEU A 612 -35.69 -2.96 26.99
C LEU A 612 -37.01 -2.31 27.39
N LYS A 613 -37.61 -2.75 28.51
CA LYS A 613 -38.81 -2.12 29.07
C LYS A 613 -38.46 -1.28 30.28
N ALA A 614 -39.23 -0.21 30.51
CA ALA A 614 -39.07 0.62 31.70
C ALA A 614 -39.17 -0.24 32.98
N GLY A 615 -38.19 -0.12 33.86
CA GLY A 615 -38.06 -0.92 35.08
C GLY A 615 -37.13 -2.13 34.98
N ASP A 616 -36.77 -2.58 33.77
CA ASP A 616 -35.82 -3.68 33.56
C ASP A 616 -34.43 -3.33 34.10
N ILE A 617 -33.63 -4.36 34.41
CA ILE A 617 -32.23 -4.21 34.81
C ILE A 617 -31.34 -4.74 33.69
N LEU A 618 -30.56 -3.85 33.07
CA LEU A 618 -29.53 -4.19 32.10
C LEU A 618 -28.17 -4.24 32.80
N THR A 619 -27.43 -5.32 32.58
CA THR A 619 -26.05 -5.47 33.06
C THR A 619 -25.08 -5.16 31.93
N PHE A 620 -24.25 -4.13 32.10
CA PHE A 620 -23.10 -3.91 31.24
C PHE A 620 -21.93 -4.76 31.73
N THR A 621 -21.20 -5.36 30.79
CA THR A 621 -19.98 -6.11 31.09
C THR A 621 -18.83 -5.75 30.15
N ASN A 622 -17.61 -5.82 30.65
CA ASN A 622 -16.40 -5.61 29.86
C ASN A 622 -15.89 -6.91 29.20
N LYS A 623 -16.57 -8.04 29.44
CA LYS A 623 -16.30 -9.29 28.75
C LYS A 623 -17.13 -9.33 27.47
N LYS A 624 -16.50 -9.64 26.33
CA LYS A 624 -17.21 -9.76 25.07
C LYS A 624 -18.30 -10.83 25.18
N VAL A 625 -19.55 -10.40 25.09
CA VAL A 625 -20.75 -11.24 25.08
C VAL A 625 -21.68 -10.75 23.98
N LYS A 626 -22.46 -11.65 23.40
CA LYS A 626 -23.57 -11.26 22.53
C LYS A 626 -24.68 -10.67 23.42
N GLY A 627 -24.96 -9.39 23.23
CA GLY A 627 -25.88 -8.62 24.05
C GLY A 627 -27.31 -9.11 23.93
N SER A 628 -28.05 -8.99 25.03
CA SER A 628 -29.48 -9.30 25.17
C SER A 628 -30.18 -8.19 25.95
N ALA A 629 -31.48 -8.34 26.20
CA ALA A 629 -32.22 -7.45 27.11
C ALA A 629 -31.73 -7.50 28.58
N LYS A 630 -30.82 -8.42 28.94
CA LYS A 630 -30.32 -8.61 30.32
C LYS A 630 -28.85 -8.26 30.52
N GLU A 631 -28.01 -8.54 29.54
CA GLU A 631 -26.56 -8.30 29.63
C GLU A 631 -26.03 -7.83 28.27
N VAL A 632 -25.16 -6.83 28.25
CA VAL A 632 -24.56 -6.27 27.03
C VAL A 632 -23.09 -5.91 27.24
N PHE A 633 -22.27 -6.13 26.21
CA PHE A 633 -20.86 -5.73 26.21
C PHE A 633 -20.72 -4.21 26.08
N MET A 634 -19.85 -3.61 26.90
CA MET A 634 -19.43 -2.21 26.82
C MET A 634 -18.01 -2.12 26.26
N THR A 635 -17.80 -1.35 25.19
CA THR A 635 -16.45 -1.20 24.61
C THR A 635 -15.47 -0.51 25.55
N TYR A 636 -15.98 0.30 26.48
CA TYR A 636 -15.19 1.06 27.44
C TYR A 636 -14.73 0.22 28.65
N GLN A 637 -13.44 -0.11 28.68
CA GLN A 637 -12.86 -1.01 29.71
C GLN A 637 -12.81 -0.41 31.12
N GLN A 638 -12.84 0.91 31.28
CA GLN A 638 -12.88 1.57 32.58
C GLN A 638 -14.31 1.99 32.97
N PHE A 639 -15.33 1.49 32.26
CA PHE A 639 -16.72 1.85 32.53
C PHE A 639 -17.14 1.55 33.97
N ALA A 640 -16.83 0.35 34.46
CA ALA A 640 -17.19 -0.06 35.82
C ALA A 640 -16.45 0.73 36.90
N SER A 641 -15.21 1.16 36.66
CA SER A 641 -14.42 1.96 37.61
C SER A 641 -14.88 3.42 37.69
N ASP A 642 -15.37 3.97 36.57
CA ASP A 642 -15.66 5.39 36.47
C ASP A 642 -17.10 5.74 36.85
N VAL A 643 -18.06 4.86 36.53
CA VAL A 643 -19.48 5.12 36.77
C VAL A 643 -19.85 4.99 38.25
N ARG A 644 -20.72 5.88 38.73
CA ARG A 644 -21.22 5.90 40.10
C ARG A 644 -22.70 5.55 40.16
N VAL A 645 -23.15 5.06 41.31
CA VAL A 645 -24.59 4.83 41.55
C VAL A 645 -25.33 6.16 41.42
N GLY A 646 -26.39 6.17 40.61
CA GLY A 646 -27.15 7.35 40.23
C GLY A 646 -26.74 7.98 38.88
N ASP A 647 -25.62 7.57 38.29
CA ASP A 647 -25.20 8.11 36.99
C ASP A 647 -26.15 7.68 35.88
N ARG A 648 -26.47 8.61 34.98
CA ARG A 648 -27.29 8.36 33.80
C ARG A 648 -26.46 7.78 32.67
N ILE A 649 -27.02 6.76 32.02
CA ILE A 649 -26.46 6.12 30.83
C ILE A 649 -27.46 6.30 29.70
N LEU A 650 -27.03 6.98 28.64
CA LEU A 650 -27.82 7.25 27.45
C LEU A 650 -27.32 6.36 26.32
N ILE A 651 -28.22 5.70 25.58
CA ILE A 651 -27.87 4.86 24.43
C ILE A 651 -28.66 5.31 23.20
N ASP A 652 -28.01 5.28 22.03
CA ASP A 652 -28.58 5.65 20.72
C ASP A 652 -29.12 7.10 20.74
N ASP A 653 -28.22 8.05 21.03
CA ASP A 653 -28.49 9.49 21.10
C ASP A 653 -29.58 9.84 22.15
N GLY A 654 -29.59 9.09 23.25
CA GLY A 654 -30.52 9.29 24.37
C GLY A 654 -31.92 8.70 24.16
N LYS A 655 -32.16 7.93 23.09
CA LYS A 655 -33.43 7.21 22.90
C LYS A 655 -33.72 6.21 24.01
N LEU A 656 -32.67 5.59 24.56
CA LEU A 656 -32.73 4.76 25.75
C LEU A 656 -32.05 5.50 26.90
N LEU A 657 -32.72 5.55 28.05
CA LEU A 657 -32.19 6.16 29.27
C LEU A 657 -32.18 5.12 30.38
N LEU A 658 -31.02 4.92 30.99
CA LEU A 658 -30.83 4.04 32.14
C LEU A 658 -30.18 4.82 33.28
N GLU A 659 -30.40 4.35 34.51
CA GLU A 659 -29.79 4.89 35.73
C GLU A 659 -28.99 3.81 36.43
N THR A 660 -27.73 4.10 36.77
CA THR A 660 -26.83 3.14 37.40
C THR A 660 -27.29 2.81 38.81
N THR A 661 -27.56 1.54 39.09
CA THR A 661 -27.99 1.05 40.41
C THR A 661 -26.85 0.42 41.21
N HIS A 662 -25.85 -0.14 40.52
CA HIS A 662 -24.71 -0.80 41.14
C HIS A 662 -23.54 -0.88 40.15
N SER A 663 -22.31 -0.73 40.65
CA SER A 663 -21.08 -1.08 39.95
C SER A 663 -20.18 -1.91 40.86
N ASN A 664 -19.51 -2.92 40.32
CA ASN A 664 -18.50 -3.68 41.05
C ASN A 664 -17.10 -3.05 41.00
N GLY A 665 -16.91 -1.94 40.28
CA GLY A 665 -15.63 -1.26 40.13
C GLY A 665 -14.59 -2.00 39.27
N ILE A 666 -14.94 -3.15 38.69
CA ILE A 666 -14.01 -4.04 37.99
C ILE A 666 -14.47 -4.25 36.53
N ASP A 667 -15.63 -4.88 36.32
CA ASP A 667 -16.07 -5.33 34.99
C ASP A 667 -17.59 -5.42 34.78
N LYS A 668 -18.41 -5.10 35.79
CA LYS A 668 -19.88 -5.16 35.71
C LYS A 668 -20.58 -3.96 36.33
N VAL A 669 -21.56 -3.43 35.60
CA VAL A 669 -22.44 -2.33 36.01
C VAL A 669 -23.88 -2.75 35.79
N LYS A 670 -24.75 -2.58 36.77
CA LYS A 670 -26.19 -2.81 36.64
C LYS A 670 -26.91 -1.47 36.58
N ALA A 671 -27.73 -1.27 35.55
CA ALA A 671 -28.51 -0.06 35.37
C ALA A 671 -30.00 -0.38 35.20
N LYS A 672 -30.84 0.43 35.82
CA LYS A 672 -32.30 0.35 35.69
C LYS A 672 -32.75 1.16 34.48
N VAL A 673 -33.55 0.56 33.63
CA VAL A 673 -34.13 1.22 32.45
C VAL A 673 -35.20 2.22 32.92
N ILE A 674 -35.00 3.49 32.60
CA ILE A 674 -35.96 4.57 32.85
C ILE A 674 -36.83 4.75 31.61
N GLN A 675 -36.19 4.82 30.43
CA GLN A 675 -36.85 4.88 29.13
C GLN A 675 -36.38 3.70 28.27
N GLY A 676 -37.33 2.82 27.94
CA GLY A 676 -37.11 1.61 27.16
C GLY A 676 -37.28 1.80 25.65
N GLY A 677 -37.02 0.74 24.89
CA GLY A 677 -37.06 0.71 23.44
C GLY A 677 -36.14 -0.37 22.86
N PRO A 678 -36.01 -0.44 21.52
CA PRO A 678 -35.18 -1.43 20.84
C PRO A 678 -33.69 -1.18 21.11
N LEU A 679 -33.00 -2.19 21.65
CA LEU A 679 -31.55 -2.17 21.82
C LEU A 679 -30.89 -2.76 20.58
N LYS A 680 -30.11 -1.94 19.87
CA LYS A 680 -29.43 -2.35 18.62
C LYS A 680 -27.92 -2.44 18.81
N SER A 681 -27.28 -3.24 17.96
CA SER A 681 -25.82 -3.41 17.95
C SER A 681 -25.08 -2.10 17.68
N LYS A 682 -23.89 -1.94 18.30
CA LYS A 682 -22.92 -0.88 18.01
C LYS A 682 -23.43 0.56 18.23
N LYS A 683 -24.51 0.72 19.00
CA LYS A 683 -25.07 2.04 19.32
C LYS A 683 -24.18 2.82 20.30
N GLY A 684 -24.11 4.14 20.10
CA GLY A 684 -23.34 5.05 20.93
C GLY A 684 -23.87 5.11 22.36
N VAL A 685 -22.96 5.31 23.31
CA VAL A 685 -23.26 5.48 24.74
C VAL A 685 -22.72 6.81 25.22
N ASN A 686 -23.56 7.58 25.91
CA ASN A 686 -23.20 8.86 26.52
C ASN A 686 -23.37 8.78 28.03
N LEU A 687 -22.48 9.46 28.77
CA LEU A 687 -22.39 9.40 30.22
C LEU A 687 -22.32 10.82 30.81
N PRO A 688 -23.44 11.58 30.84
CA PRO A 688 -23.44 13.01 31.15
C PRO A 688 -22.89 13.38 32.54
N ASN A 689 -22.94 12.43 33.48
CA ASN A 689 -22.57 12.66 34.88
C ASN A 689 -21.27 11.95 35.27
N THR A 690 -20.62 11.25 34.35
CA THR A 690 -19.46 10.42 34.63
C THR A 690 -18.20 11.07 34.07
N ARG A 691 -17.19 11.25 34.93
CA ARG A 691 -15.87 11.73 34.50
C ARG A 691 -15.09 10.59 33.84
N ILE A 692 -15.13 10.52 32.52
CA ILE A 692 -14.45 9.49 31.72
C ILE A 692 -12.93 9.63 31.83
N SER A 693 -12.23 8.55 32.19
CA SER A 693 -10.77 8.49 32.30
C SER A 693 -10.01 8.23 30.98
N LEU A 694 -10.70 7.84 29.89
CA LEU A 694 -10.07 7.68 28.56
C LEU A 694 -9.37 8.97 28.10
N PRO A 695 -8.23 8.87 27.41
CA PRO A 695 -7.61 10.01 26.74
C PRO A 695 -8.51 10.54 25.61
N CYS A 696 -8.34 11.82 25.28
CA CYS A 696 -9.07 12.46 24.17
C CYS A 696 -8.61 11.94 22.80
N LEU A 697 -7.32 11.62 22.65
CA LEU A 697 -6.75 10.99 21.46
C LEU A 697 -6.65 9.47 21.67
N THR A 698 -7.24 8.70 20.77
CA THR A 698 -7.10 7.23 20.73
C THR A 698 -5.91 6.81 19.86
N ASP A 699 -5.48 5.55 19.95
CA ASP A 699 -4.41 5.01 19.08
C ASP A 699 -4.77 5.11 17.59
N LYS A 700 -6.07 4.96 17.26
CA LYS A 700 -6.56 5.18 15.90
C LYS A 700 -6.45 6.65 15.49
N ASP A 701 -6.81 7.59 16.36
CA ASP A 701 -6.70 9.01 16.06
C ASP A 701 -5.24 9.43 15.83
N LEU A 702 -4.28 8.83 16.54
CA LEU A 702 -2.86 9.05 16.31
C LEU A 702 -2.42 8.55 14.93
N ALA A 703 -2.91 7.39 14.48
CA ALA A 703 -2.65 6.86 13.14
C ALA A 703 -3.30 7.72 12.04
N ASP A 704 -4.55 8.15 12.23
CA ASP A 704 -5.26 9.03 11.29
C ASP A 704 -4.57 10.41 11.20
N LEU A 705 -4.10 10.93 12.34
CA LEU A 705 -3.35 12.18 12.41
C LEU A 705 -2.03 12.09 11.63
N GLU A 706 -1.33 10.95 11.68
CA GLU A 706 -0.12 10.72 10.88
C GLU A 706 -0.42 10.83 9.37
N VAL A 707 -1.52 10.22 8.92
CA VAL A 707 -1.98 10.33 7.53
C VAL A 707 -2.33 11.78 7.19
N ALA A 708 -3.07 12.47 8.06
CA ALA A 708 -3.47 13.86 7.85
C ALA A 708 -2.25 14.81 7.75
N MET A 709 -1.23 14.61 8.60
CA MET A 709 0.03 15.36 8.55
C MET A 709 0.82 15.06 7.27
N ARG A 710 0.88 13.80 6.83
CA ARG A 710 1.55 13.40 5.58
C ARG A 710 0.90 14.03 4.34
N LEU A 711 -0.44 14.09 4.32
CA LEU A 711 -1.23 14.74 3.27
C LEU A 711 -1.26 16.27 3.39
N LYS A 712 -0.69 16.84 4.46
CA LYS A 712 -0.65 18.29 4.76
C LYS A 712 -2.04 18.94 4.81
N ILE A 713 -3.01 18.25 5.41
CA ILE A 713 -4.37 18.76 5.63
C ILE A 713 -4.33 20.06 6.47
N GLU A 714 -5.11 21.07 6.10
CA GLU A 714 -5.06 22.39 6.75
C GLU A 714 -5.68 22.41 8.16
N TRP A 715 -6.82 21.75 8.37
CA TRP A 715 -7.54 21.75 9.65
C TRP A 715 -7.72 20.34 10.22
N ILE A 716 -7.54 20.19 11.53
CA ILE A 716 -7.76 18.94 12.27
C ILE A 716 -8.86 19.18 13.30
N GLY A 717 -9.97 18.44 13.17
CA GLY A 717 -11.06 18.43 14.14
C GLY A 717 -10.71 17.50 15.31
N LEU A 718 -10.59 18.04 16.52
CA LEU A 718 -10.38 17.25 17.73
C LEU A 718 -11.73 16.99 18.41
N SER A 719 -12.22 15.75 18.32
CA SER A 719 -13.49 15.32 18.93
C SER A 719 -13.38 15.12 20.45
N PHE A 720 -14.52 15.27 21.14
CA PHE A 720 -14.66 15.05 22.59
C PHE A 720 -13.64 15.80 23.48
N VAL A 721 -13.30 17.03 23.12
CA VAL A 721 -12.47 17.90 23.97
C VAL A 721 -13.20 18.09 25.30
N ARG A 722 -12.47 17.99 26.42
CA ARG A 722 -13.00 18.18 27.77
C ARG A 722 -12.25 19.27 28.52
N ASN A 723 -10.95 19.41 28.28
CA ASN A 723 -10.10 20.33 29.01
C ASN A 723 -8.95 20.87 28.13
N PRO A 724 -8.23 21.92 28.56
CA PRO A 724 -7.18 22.56 27.77
C PRO A 724 -5.98 21.64 27.45
N ASN A 725 -5.72 20.63 28.28
CA ASN A 725 -4.61 19.70 28.05
C ASN A 725 -4.85 18.79 26.84
N ASP A 726 -6.10 18.45 26.55
CA ASP A 726 -6.46 17.66 25.36
C ASP A 726 -5.99 18.36 24.07
N VAL A 727 -6.22 19.68 23.98
CA VAL A 727 -5.79 20.53 22.86
C VAL A 727 -4.27 20.64 22.81
N ARG A 728 -3.62 20.85 23.96
CA ARG A 728 -2.17 20.99 24.06
C ARG A 728 -1.45 19.74 23.56
N GLN A 729 -1.92 18.56 23.93
CA GLN A 729 -1.34 17.28 23.47
C GLN A 729 -1.35 17.17 21.94
N LEU A 730 -2.47 17.49 21.29
CA LEU A 730 -2.56 17.47 19.82
C LEU A 730 -1.60 18.50 19.19
N LYS A 731 -1.56 19.73 19.72
CA LYS A 731 -0.66 20.77 19.20
C LYS A 731 0.81 20.42 19.35
N ASP A 732 1.20 19.78 20.46
CA ASP A 732 2.57 19.33 20.69
C ASP A 732 2.98 18.25 19.66
N ILE A 733 2.07 17.33 19.31
CA ILE A 733 2.31 16.32 18.27
C ILE A 733 2.48 16.97 16.89
N ILE A 734 1.59 17.89 16.52
CA ILE A 734 1.65 18.62 15.23
C ILE A 734 2.95 19.43 15.15
N ALA A 735 3.30 20.15 16.21
CA ALA A 735 4.51 20.97 16.28
C ALA A 735 5.78 20.12 16.18
N LYS A 736 5.83 18.95 16.85
CA LYS A 736 6.97 18.02 16.78
C LYS A 736 7.22 17.50 15.36
N ASN A 737 6.17 17.38 14.54
CA ASN A 737 6.26 16.92 13.16
C ASN A 737 6.39 18.06 12.13
N ASN A 738 6.42 19.32 12.58
CA ASN A 738 6.48 20.51 11.72
C ASN A 738 5.39 20.51 10.62
N ALA A 739 4.20 20.02 10.95
CA ALA A 739 3.07 19.96 10.03
C ALA A 739 2.28 21.31 10.04
N PRO A 740 1.78 21.79 8.88
CA PRO A 740 1.08 23.08 8.76
C PRO A 740 -0.38 23.06 9.27
N CYS A 741 -0.74 22.04 10.05
CA CYS A 741 -2.11 21.77 10.48
C CYS A 741 -2.57 22.71 11.61
N HIS A 742 -3.80 23.19 11.53
CA HIS A 742 -4.47 24.01 12.55
C HIS A 742 -5.52 23.18 13.29
N VAL A 743 -5.73 23.42 14.57
CA VAL A 743 -6.65 22.62 15.41
C VAL A 743 -8.00 23.30 15.59
N ILE A 744 -9.08 22.59 15.24
CA ILE A 744 -10.46 22.94 15.60
C ILE A 744 -10.93 22.03 16.73
N SER A 745 -11.18 22.61 17.91
CA SER A 745 -11.69 21.85 19.05
C SER A 745 -13.20 21.71 18.97
N LYS A 746 -13.71 20.47 19.01
CA LYS A 746 -15.14 20.17 18.95
C LYS A 746 -15.72 20.14 20.36
N ILE A 747 -16.68 21.02 20.62
CA ILE A 747 -17.32 21.18 21.93
C ILE A 747 -18.56 20.30 21.99
N GLU A 748 -18.37 19.12 22.57
CA GLU A 748 -19.36 18.04 22.64
C GLU A 748 -19.64 17.63 24.10
N LYS A 749 -18.80 18.08 25.04
CA LYS A 749 -18.82 17.67 26.44
C LYS A 749 -19.11 18.86 27.37
N PRO A 750 -19.87 18.65 28.47
CA PRO A 750 -20.19 19.71 29.42
C PRO A 750 -18.95 20.31 30.08
N GLU A 751 -17.90 19.51 30.33
CA GLU A 751 -16.64 19.97 30.92
C GLU A 751 -15.94 21.01 30.02
N ALA A 752 -15.99 20.83 28.69
CA ALA A 752 -15.41 21.79 27.77
C ALA A 752 -16.17 23.12 27.74
N VAL A 753 -17.48 23.10 28.03
CA VAL A 753 -18.26 24.35 28.17
C VAL A 753 -17.82 25.12 29.43
N VAL A 754 -17.44 24.42 30.49
CA VAL A 754 -16.90 25.03 31.73
C VAL A 754 -15.51 25.62 31.48
N GLU A 755 -14.63 24.88 30.82
CA GLU A 755 -13.23 25.25 30.55
C GLU A 755 -13.03 26.04 29.23
N ILE A 756 -14.11 26.59 28.68
CA ILE A 756 -14.16 27.06 27.29
C ILE A 756 -13.15 28.18 26.97
N ASP A 757 -12.86 29.07 27.91
CA ASP A 757 -11.96 30.22 27.68
C ASP A 757 -10.52 29.75 27.39
N GLU A 758 -9.99 28.82 28.18
CA GLU A 758 -8.65 28.26 27.99
C GLU A 758 -8.58 27.35 26.75
N ILE A 759 -9.66 26.63 26.46
CA ILE A 759 -9.76 25.80 25.23
C ILE A 759 -9.70 26.70 23.99
N ILE A 760 -10.45 27.82 23.97
CA ILE A 760 -10.43 28.79 22.87
C ILE A 760 -9.03 29.39 22.69
N GLU A 761 -8.36 29.75 23.78
CA GLU A 761 -7.03 30.37 23.72
C GLU A 761 -6.00 29.44 23.05
N LEU A 762 -6.04 28.15 23.39
CA LEU A 762 -5.12 27.15 22.83
C LEU A 762 -5.48 26.70 21.41
N SER A 763 -6.78 26.64 21.08
CA SER A 763 -7.26 26.16 19.78
C SER A 763 -7.02 27.18 18.67
N ASP A 764 -6.99 26.73 17.42
CA ASP A 764 -6.91 27.63 16.25
C ASP A 764 -8.29 27.99 15.70
N GLY A 765 -9.30 27.15 15.99
CA GLY A 765 -10.73 27.41 15.81
C GLY A 765 -11.59 26.53 16.73
N ILE A 766 -12.90 26.77 16.77
CA ILE A 766 -13.86 25.99 17.56
C ILE A 766 -14.98 25.46 16.67
N MET A 767 -15.47 24.25 16.97
CA MET A 767 -16.69 23.72 16.38
C MET A 767 -17.71 23.42 17.48
N VAL A 768 -18.91 24.00 17.38
CA VAL A 768 -20.03 23.70 18.28
C VAL A 768 -20.83 22.56 17.65
N ALA A 769 -20.59 21.33 18.12
CA ALA A 769 -21.25 20.12 17.63
C ALA A 769 -22.54 19.87 18.44
N ARG A 770 -23.63 20.49 17.98
CA ARG A 770 -24.89 20.63 18.73
C ARG A 770 -25.61 19.31 18.98
N GLY A 771 -25.53 18.36 18.05
CA GLY A 771 -26.12 17.04 18.17
C GLY A 771 -25.51 16.29 19.35
N ASP A 772 -24.20 16.11 19.34
CA ASP A 772 -23.48 15.43 20.43
C ASP A 772 -23.59 16.19 21.76
N LEU A 773 -23.43 17.52 21.73
CA LEU A 773 -23.56 18.34 22.94
C LEU A 773 -24.97 18.27 23.55
N GLY A 774 -26.01 18.29 22.70
CA GLY A 774 -27.42 18.24 23.12
C GLY A 774 -27.87 16.92 23.72
N VAL A 775 -27.07 15.86 23.58
CA VAL A 775 -27.26 14.59 24.30
C VAL A 775 -26.72 14.70 25.73
N GLU A 776 -25.64 15.45 25.95
CA GLU A 776 -24.94 15.55 27.23
C GLU A 776 -25.44 16.69 28.13
N VAL A 777 -25.98 17.76 27.55
CA VAL A 777 -26.59 18.89 28.28
C VAL A 777 -28.09 19.00 27.99
N PRO A 778 -28.88 19.67 28.84
CA PRO A 778 -30.29 19.91 28.54
C PRO A 778 -30.47 20.59 27.18
N MET A 779 -31.21 19.97 26.26
CA MET A 779 -31.35 20.42 24.86
C MET A 779 -31.79 21.89 24.73
N GLN A 780 -32.65 22.38 25.63
CA GLN A 780 -33.10 23.77 25.66
C GLN A 780 -31.98 24.78 26.00
N GLY A 781 -30.86 24.32 26.56
CA GLY A 781 -29.70 25.14 26.89
C GLY A 781 -28.69 25.28 25.75
N VAL A 782 -28.71 24.38 24.76
CA VAL A 782 -27.74 24.35 23.65
C VAL A 782 -27.69 25.69 22.88
N PRO A 783 -28.82 26.34 22.53
CA PRO A 783 -28.78 27.63 21.83
C PRO A 783 -28.09 28.74 22.65
N LEU A 784 -28.21 28.72 23.98
CA LEU A 784 -27.55 29.70 24.85
C LEU A 784 -26.04 29.46 24.93
N ILE A 785 -25.64 28.17 25.00
CA ILE A 785 -24.23 27.78 24.99
C ILE A 785 -23.57 28.15 23.67
N GLN A 786 -24.23 27.90 22.53
CA GLN A 786 -23.77 28.32 21.21
C GLN A 786 -23.45 29.82 21.18
N LYS A 787 -24.43 30.67 21.52
CA LYS A 787 -24.25 32.14 21.54
C LYS A 787 -23.06 32.55 22.41
N MET A 788 -22.96 31.96 23.60
CA MET A 788 -21.86 32.21 24.53
C MET A 788 -20.49 31.84 23.92
N ILE A 789 -20.37 30.68 23.30
CA ILE A 789 -19.13 30.21 22.66
C ILE A 789 -18.76 31.13 21.49
N VAL A 790 -19.72 31.48 20.63
CA VAL A 790 -19.47 32.35 19.48
C VAL A 790 -18.95 33.72 19.93
N ASN A 791 -19.59 34.34 20.91
CA ASN A 791 -19.16 35.64 21.45
C ASN A 791 -17.76 35.57 22.09
N LYS A 792 -17.40 34.45 22.72
CA LYS A 792 -16.04 34.23 23.24
C LYS A 792 -15.04 34.04 22.10
N CYS A 793 -15.36 33.26 21.08
CA CYS A 793 -14.49 33.04 19.93
C CYS A 793 -14.13 34.37 19.24
N HIS A 794 -15.09 35.28 19.05
CA HIS A 794 -14.81 36.63 18.54
C HIS A 794 -13.85 37.42 19.44
N ARG A 795 -14.03 37.36 20.76
CA ARG A 795 -13.14 38.02 21.73
C ARG A 795 -11.70 37.54 21.65
N TYR A 796 -11.49 36.25 21.40
CA TYR A 796 -10.17 35.65 21.22
C TYR A 796 -9.67 35.68 19.77
N SER A 797 -10.45 36.19 18.83
CA SER A 797 -10.17 36.19 17.38
C SER A 797 -9.95 34.78 16.82
N LYS A 798 -10.82 33.83 17.20
CA LYS A 798 -10.83 32.45 16.71
C LYS A 798 -12.09 32.22 15.87
N PRO A 799 -12.00 31.55 14.70
CA PRO A 799 -13.16 31.20 13.92
C PRO A 799 -13.99 30.14 14.63
N VAL A 800 -15.29 30.22 14.47
CA VAL A 800 -16.24 29.26 15.05
C VAL A 800 -17.15 28.67 13.97
N VAL A 801 -17.25 27.34 13.97
CA VAL A 801 -18.10 26.56 13.08
C VAL A 801 -19.31 26.05 13.87
N ILE A 802 -20.51 26.30 13.36
CA ILE A 802 -21.74 25.70 13.91
C ILE A 802 -22.08 24.45 13.11
N ALA A 803 -22.16 23.32 13.81
CA ALA A 803 -22.20 22.01 13.20
C ALA A 803 -23.39 21.17 13.66
N THR A 804 -23.68 20.13 12.87
CA THR A 804 -24.69 19.08 13.04
C THR A 804 -26.15 19.55 12.97
N GLN A 805 -27.00 18.72 12.35
CA GLN A 805 -28.46 18.88 12.24
C GLN A 805 -28.91 20.27 11.72
N MET A 806 -28.14 20.87 10.80
CA MET A 806 -28.48 22.19 10.27
C MET A 806 -29.66 22.10 9.29
N MET A 807 -29.66 21.10 8.41
CA MET A 807 -30.73 20.86 7.42
C MET A 807 -30.97 19.36 7.23
N GLU A 808 -31.02 18.61 8.32
CA GLU A 808 -31.07 17.14 8.36
C GLU A 808 -32.22 16.55 7.51
N SER A 809 -33.38 17.22 7.45
CA SER A 809 -34.51 16.78 6.63
C SER A 809 -34.20 16.71 5.13
N MET A 810 -33.18 17.44 4.67
CA MET A 810 -32.73 17.44 3.28
C MET A 810 -31.88 16.22 2.89
N ILE A 811 -31.59 15.32 3.84
CA ILE A 811 -31.07 13.97 3.52
C ILE A 811 -32.07 13.25 2.62
N GLU A 812 -33.36 13.38 2.91
CA GLU A 812 -34.43 12.69 2.19
C GLU A 812 -35.26 13.63 1.30
N ASN A 813 -35.38 14.91 1.67
CA ASN A 813 -36.25 15.88 1.01
C ASN A 813 -35.47 16.92 0.19
N LEU A 814 -36.09 17.45 -0.86
CA LEU A 814 -35.47 18.46 -1.74
C LEU A 814 -35.38 19.86 -1.11
N THR A 815 -36.15 20.14 -0.06
CA THR A 815 -36.23 21.47 0.57
C THR A 815 -36.17 21.37 2.09
N PRO A 816 -35.51 22.32 2.78
CA PRO A 816 -35.44 22.30 4.23
C PRO A 816 -36.77 22.70 4.86
N SER A 817 -36.96 22.29 6.11
CA SER A 817 -38.06 22.77 6.93
C SER A 817 -37.86 24.23 7.35
N ARG A 818 -38.94 24.91 7.73
CA ARG A 818 -38.87 26.29 8.24
C ARG A 818 -38.04 26.40 9.53
N ALA A 819 -38.04 25.35 10.35
CA ALA A 819 -37.27 25.31 11.60
C ALA A 819 -35.76 25.28 11.30
N GLU A 820 -35.33 24.46 10.34
CA GLU A 820 -33.93 24.38 9.89
C GLU A 820 -33.46 25.68 9.23
N VAL A 821 -34.29 26.29 8.39
CA VAL A 821 -33.99 27.62 7.81
C VAL A 821 -33.75 28.65 8.92
N ASN A 822 -34.62 28.68 9.92
CA ASN A 822 -34.48 29.58 11.06
C ASN A 822 -33.23 29.26 11.89
N ASP A 823 -32.87 28.00 12.05
CA ASP A 823 -31.70 27.56 12.81
C ASP A 823 -30.37 27.95 12.14
N VAL A 824 -30.27 27.74 10.81
CA VAL A 824 -29.16 28.27 10.00
C VAL A 824 -29.08 29.79 10.13
N ALA A 825 -30.21 30.48 9.95
CA ALA A 825 -30.23 31.93 10.01
C ALA A 825 -29.78 32.48 11.37
N ASN A 826 -30.23 31.88 12.47
CA ASN A 826 -29.82 32.28 13.81
C ASN A 826 -28.33 32.00 14.07
N SER A 827 -27.79 30.90 13.53
CA SER A 827 -26.36 30.60 13.65
C SER A 827 -25.48 31.64 12.96
N VAL A 828 -25.92 32.16 11.81
CA VAL A 828 -25.26 33.29 11.12
C VAL A 828 -25.45 34.59 11.90
N LEU A 829 -26.64 34.87 12.42
CA LEU A 829 -26.91 36.07 13.23
C LEU A 829 -26.10 36.11 14.52
N ASP A 830 -25.82 34.96 15.13
CA ASP A 830 -24.92 34.81 16.27
C ASP A 830 -23.47 35.18 15.91
N GLY A 831 -23.14 35.13 14.62
CA GLY A 831 -21.84 35.49 14.08
C GLY A 831 -20.91 34.30 13.85
N ALA A 832 -21.45 33.12 13.55
CA ALA A 832 -20.65 31.99 13.09
C ALA A 832 -19.75 32.37 11.91
N ASP A 833 -18.51 31.86 11.87
CA ASP A 833 -17.63 32.03 10.71
C ASP A 833 -18.00 31.06 9.59
N ALA A 834 -18.47 29.86 9.96
CA ALA A 834 -18.96 28.86 9.02
C ALA A 834 -20.10 28.03 9.62
N VAL A 835 -20.90 27.45 8.72
CA VAL A 835 -21.95 26.47 9.02
C VAL A 835 -21.63 25.15 8.31
N MET A 836 -21.90 24.03 8.96
CA MET A 836 -21.48 22.71 8.48
C MET A 836 -22.66 21.81 8.11
N LEU A 837 -22.54 21.14 6.96
CA LEU A 837 -23.41 20.05 6.52
C LEU A 837 -22.71 18.70 6.79
N SER A 838 -23.47 17.66 7.12
CA SER A 838 -22.95 16.35 7.52
C SER A 838 -23.54 15.23 6.66
N GLY A 839 -24.64 14.60 7.11
CA GLY A 839 -25.32 13.55 6.35
C GLY A 839 -25.94 14.08 5.06
N GLU A 840 -26.33 15.36 5.08
CA GLU A 840 -27.01 16.05 3.99
C GLU A 840 -26.22 16.01 2.67
N THR A 841 -24.89 16.13 2.74
CA THR A 841 -24.00 16.12 1.55
C THR A 841 -23.27 14.81 1.36
N SER A 842 -23.07 14.02 2.42
CA SER A 842 -22.30 12.76 2.34
C SER A 842 -23.14 11.56 1.87
N VAL A 843 -24.38 11.44 2.34
CA VAL A 843 -25.29 10.32 2.03
C VAL A 843 -26.68 10.76 1.59
N GLY A 844 -26.96 12.06 1.62
CA GLY A 844 -28.25 12.63 1.26
C GLY A 844 -28.57 12.56 -0.24
N LYS A 845 -29.85 12.57 -0.58
CA LYS A 845 -30.36 12.49 -1.96
C LYS A 845 -30.17 13.78 -2.76
N HIS A 846 -29.99 14.92 -2.08
CA HIS A 846 -29.99 16.25 -2.67
C HIS A 846 -28.78 17.11 -2.23
N PRO A 847 -27.53 16.64 -2.46
CA PRO A 847 -26.33 17.26 -1.92
C PRO A 847 -26.01 18.64 -2.54
N VAL A 848 -26.44 18.92 -3.76
CA VAL A 848 -26.22 20.23 -4.41
C VAL A 848 -27.24 21.25 -3.90
N GLU A 849 -28.51 20.85 -3.85
CA GLU A 849 -29.61 21.72 -3.46
C GLU A 849 -29.51 22.15 -1.99
N VAL A 850 -29.01 21.28 -1.12
CA VAL A 850 -28.77 21.65 0.29
C VAL A 850 -27.66 22.71 0.40
N VAL A 851 -26.59 22.64 -0.40
CA VAL A 851 -25.53 23.67 -0.41
C VAL A 851 -26.08 24.99 -0.96
N GLU A 852 -26.86 24.95 -2.04
CA GLU A 852 -27.51 26.16 -2.56
C GLU A 852 -28.50 26.79 -1.57
N ALA A 853 -29.30 25.97 -0.89
CA ALA A 853 -30.24 26.43 0.12
C ALA A 853 -29.49 27.10 1.28
N MET A 854 -28.43 26.46 1.78
CA MET A 854 -27.56 27.03 2.82
C MET A 854 -27.01 28.39 2.38
N ALA A 855 -26.42 28.47 1.19
CA ALA A 855 -25.82 29.69 0.66
C ALA A 855 -26.84 30.82 0.50
N LYS A 856 -28.06 30.51 0.03
CA LYS A 856 -29.15 31.49 -0.09
C LYS A 856 -29.59 32.03 1.27
N ILE A 857 -29.67 31.19 2.30
CA ILE A 857 -30.03 31.60 3.66
C ILE A 857 -28.94 32.52 4.23
N VAL A 858 -27.68 32.09 4.15
CA VAL A 858 -26.52 32.87 4.64
C VAL A 858 -26.47 34.24 3.97
N ALA A 859 -26.51 34.28 2.62
CA ALA A 859 -26.45 35.54 1.87
C ALA A 859 -27.60 36.49 2.22
N HIS A 860 -28.82 35.96 2.42
CA HIS A 860 -29.97 36.79 2.78
C HIS A 860 -29.84 37.37 4.19
N VAL A 861 -29.33 36.58 5.14
CA VAL A 861 -29.13 37.03 6.52
C VAL A 861 -28.00 38.05 6.61
N GLU A 862 -26.87 37.82 5.94
CA GLU A 862 -25.75 38.78 5.93
C GLU A 862 -26.16 40.10 5.28
N ALA A 863 -26.93 40.06 4.18
CA ALA A 863 -27.46 41.25 3.52
C ALA A 863 -28.42 42.09 4.40
N SER A 864 -29.01 41.50 5.44
CA SER A 864 -29.87 42.24 6.38
C SER A 864 -29.08 43.24 7.25
N GLY A 865 -27.76 43.06 7.38
CA GLY A 865 -26.91 43.87 8.27
C GLY A 865 -27.19 43.66 9.77
N GLN A 866 -27.95 42.62 10.14
CA GLN A 866 -28.36 42.34 11.52
C GLN A 866 -27.44 41.33 12.24
N VAL A 867 -26.34 40.90 11.62
CA VAL A 867 -25.36 40.00 12.27
C VAL A 867 -24.82 40.71 13.51
N SER A 868 -25.06 40.10 14.67
CA SER A 868 -24.80 40.71 15.97
C SER A 868 -23.43 40.29 16.48
N THR A 869 -22.49 41.21 16.55
CA THR A 869 -21.27 41.03 17.37
C THR A 869 -21.45 41.80 18.68
N GLU A 870 -21.26 41.13 19.82
CA GLU A 870 -21.27 41.77 21.14
C GLU A 870 -20.10 42.77 21.29
N GLY A 871 -20.32 44.01 20.86
CA GLY A 871 -19.49 45.17 21.19
C GLY A 871 -18.12 45.23 20.51
N GLU A 872 -17.40 46.33 20.78
CA GLU A 872 -16.04 46.53 20.29
C GLU A 872 -15.03 45.72 21.12
N ASN A 873 -14.04 45.13 20.45
CA ASN A 873 -12.94 44.39 21.09
C ASN A 873 -11.57 45.06 20.82
N PRO A 874 -11.30 46.27 21.35
CA PRO A 874 -10.03 46.93 21.16
C PRO A 874 -8.90 46.22 21.94
N PRO A 875 -7.66 46.22 21.45
CA PRO A 875 -6.51 45.67 22.18
C PRO A 875 -6.28 46.40 23.50
N LYS A 876 -6.26 45.68 24.62
CA LYS A 876 -6.17 46.27 25.98
C LYS A 876 -4.76 46.22 26.58
N TYR A 877 -3.95 45.22 26.24
CA TYR A 877 -2.66 44.96 26.90
C TYR A 877 -1.48 45.09 25.94
N ARG A 878 -0.40 45.76 26.36
CA ARG A 878 0.84 45.89 25.58
C ARG A 878 1.64 44.57 25.57
N ASN A 879 1.28 43.66 24.68
CA ASN A 879 2.04 42.44 24.37
C ASN A 879 2.88 42.61 23.07
N LYS A 880 3.61 41.56 22.65
CA LYS A 880 4.42 41.58 21.42
C LYS A 880 3.63 41.90 20.15
N ARG A 881 2.34 41.56 20.11
CA ARG A 881 1.42 41.76 18.98
C ARG A 881 0.58 43.04 19.11
N PHE A 882 0.78 43.85 20.16
CA PHE A 882 -0.08 45.01 20.45
C PHE A 882 -0.20 45.97 19.27
N ILE A 883 0.91 46.25 18.56
CA ILE A 883 0.92 47.10 17.36
C ILE A 883 0.09 46.48 16.24
N THR A 884 0.31 45.20 15.93
CA THR A 884 -0.44 44.45 14.91
C THR A 884 -1.92 44.41 15.23
N ASP A 885 -2.28 44.06 16.46
CA ASP A 885 -3.66 44.00 16.91
C ASP A 885 -4.32 45.39 16.86
N SER A 886 -3.60 46.46 17.24
CA SER A 886 -4.10 47.84 17.13
C SER A 886 -4.34 48.24 15.69
N ILE A 887 -3.47 47.86 14.77
CA ILE A 887 -3.63 48.16 13.36
C ILE A 887 -4.81 47.39 12.77
N CYS A 888 -4.98 46.11 13.05
CA CYS A 888 -6.10 45.32 12.54
C CYS A 888 -7.45 45.87 13.05
N TYR A 889 -7.51 46.22 14.34
CA TYR A 889 -8.68 46.84 14.95
C TYR A 889 -9.02 48.18 14.28
N ASN A 890 -8.05 49.09 14.19
CA ASN A 890 -8.28 50.42 13.62
C ASN A 890 -8.52 50.35 12.11
N ALA A 891 -7.88 49.43 11.37
CA ALA A 891 -8.15 49.23 9.95
C ALA A 891 -9.60 48.85 9.69
N SER A 892 -10.16 47.95 10.50
CA SER A 892 -11.56 47.53 10.39
C SER A 892 -12.51 48.69 10.65
N LYS A 893 -12.23 49.50 11.69
CA LYS A 893 -13.04 50.67 12.05
C LYS A 893 -12.95 51.80 11.04
N ILE A 894 -11.74 52.09 10.58
CA ILE A 894 -11.48 53.12 9.57
C ILE A 894 -12.14 52.73 8.25
N ALA A 895 -12.03 51.47 7.82
CA ALA A 895 -12.67 50.98 6.60
C ALA A 895 -14.17 51.26 6.60
N ASP A 896 -14.86 50.91 7.70
CA ASP A 896 -16.29 51.18 7.84
C ASP A 896 -16.61 52.69 7.92
N GLN A 897 -15.76 53.48 8.57
CA GLN A 897 -15.96 54.93 8.71
C GLN A 897 -15.81 55.69 7.37
N VAL A 898 -14.82 55.31 6.56
CA VAL A 898 -14.57 55.96 5.26
C VAL A 898 -15.43 55.38 4.14
N GLY A 899 -16.21 54.33 4.42
CA GLY A 899 -16.98 53.62 3.40
C GLY A 899 -16.07 52.92 2.39
N ALA A 900 -14.99 52.30 2.85
CA ALA A 900 -14.07 51.57 1.99
C ALA A 900 -14.77 50.38 1.32
N SER A 901 -14.43 50.12 0.06
CA SER A 901 -14.93 48.95 -0.67
C SER A 901 -14.19 47.67 -0.27
N ALA A 902 -12.91 47.77 0.12
CA ALA A 902 -12.10 46.62 0.51
C ALA A 902 -11.01 46.94 1.54
N ILE A 903 -10.70 45.94 2.37
CA ILE A 903 -9.47 45.84 3.17
C ILE A 903 -8.52 44.89 2.43
N LEU A 904 -7.39 45.41 1.96
CA LEU A 904 -6.34 44.63 1.29
C LEU A 904 -5.23 44.31 2.29
N THR A 905 -4.94 43.03 2.49
CA THR A 905 -3.93 42.60 3.46
C THR A 905 -2.96 41.59 2.87
N MET A 906 -1.67 41.75 3.17
CA MET A 906 -0.65 40.75 2.87
C MET A 906 -0.30 39.98 4.14
N THR A 907 -0.27 38.65 4.05
CA THR A 907 0.09 37.81 5.19
C THR A 907 1.03 36.67 4.81
N PHE A 908 1.98 36.39 5.70
CA PHE A 908 2.87 35.25 5.61
C PHE A 908 2.49 34.13 6.59
N SER A 909 1.70 34.45 7.62
CA SER A 909 1.33 33.50 8.68
C SER A 909 -0.19 33.37 8.90
N GLY A 910 -1.03 34.09 8.15
CA GLY A 910 -2.49 34.10 8.34
C GLY A 910 -3.00 34.97 9.49
N TYR A 911 -2.20 35.24 10.52
CA TYR A 911 -2.62 35.91 11.77
C TYR A 911 -3.39 37.23 11.56
N THR A 912 -2.95 38.05 10.61
CA THR A 912 -3.60 39.32 10.28
C THR A 912 -5.04 39.13 9.78
N ALA A 913 -5.29 38.08 9.00
CA ALA A 913 -6.62 37.75 8.50
C ALA A 913 -7.57 37.32 9.63
N PHE A 914 -7.10 36.47 10.56
CA PHE A 914 -7.85 36.09 11.77
C PHE A 914 -8.28 37.33 12.57
N LYS A 915 -7.36 38.30 12.75
CA LYS A 915 -7.65 39.51 13.51
C LYS A 915 -8.68 40.41 12.82
N ILE A 916 -8.49 40.74 11.53
CA ILE A 916 -9.46 41.58 10.81
C ILE A 916 -10.84 40.91 10.77
N SER A 917 -10.89 39.63 10.38
CA SER A 917 -12.16 38.89 10.28
C SER A 917 -12.93 38.87 11.60
N SER A 918 -12.23 38.74 12.74
CA SER A 918 -12.85 38.77 14.06
C SER A 918 -13.48 40.11 14.45
N HIS A 919 -13.11 41.21 13.78
CA HIS A 919 -13.72 42.52 14.00
C HIS A 919 -14.98 42.75 13.15
N ARG A 920 -15.33 41.79 12.27
CA ARG A 920 -16.52 41.81 11.40
C ARG A 920 -16.73 43.16 10.69
N PRO A 921 -15.74 43.68 9.95
CA PRO A 921 -15.93 44.91 9.18
C PRO A 921 -17.07 44.72 8.17
N LYS A 922 -17.81 45.78 7.87
CA LYS A 922 -18.82 45.77 6.80
C LYS A 922 -18.19 45.67 5.41
N THR A 923 -16.89 45.94 5.36
CA THR A 923 -16.05 45.98 4.17
C THR A 923 -15.51 44.58 3.83
N SER A 924 -15.40 44.25 2.54
CA SER A 924 -14.83 42.97 2.07
C SER A 924 -13.33 42.85 2.41
N ILE A 925 -12.85 41.65 2.75
CA ILE A 925 -11.45 41.41 3.11
C ILE A 925 -10.77 40.60 2.00
N TYR A 926 -9.76 41.19 1.37
CA TYR A 926 -8.95 40.53 0.34
C TYR A 926 -7.53 40.27 0.83
N LEU A 927 -7.16 38.98 0.85
CA LEU A 927 -5.91 38.50 1.39
C LEU A 927 -4.95 38.08 0.27
N PHE A 928 -3.69 38.49 0.38
CA PHE A 928 -2.63 38.12 -0.57
C PHE A 928 -1.52 37.36 0.14
N THR A 929 -1.13 36.21 -0.39
CA THR A 929 -0.01 35.43 0.13
C THR A 929 0.61 34.54 -0.94
N SER A 930 1.90 34.25 -0.78
CA SER A 930 2.65 33.31 -1.62
C SER A 930 2.47 31.85 -1.16
N ASN A 931 1.78 31.62 -0.04
CA ASN A 931 1.59 30.30 0.54
C ASN A 931 0.17 29.78 0.26
N ARG A 932 0.07 28.77 -0.62
CA ARG A 932 -1.22 28.15 -0.98
C ARG A 932 -1.91 27.44 0.18
N SER A 933 -1.15 26.86 1.11
CA SER A 933 -1.73 26.25 2.30
C SER A 933 -2.43 27.30 3.16
N ILE A 934 -1.84 28.48 3.33
CA ILE A 934 -2.49 29.60 4.03
C ILE A 934 -3.73 30.08 3.27
N LEU A 935 -3.69 30.18 1.94
CA LEU A 935 -4.89 30.55 1.16
C LEU A 935 -6.07 29.61 1.43
N ASN A 936 -5.80 28.31 1.44
CA ASN A 936 -6.79 27.30 1.79
C ASN A 936 -7.24 27.47 3.24
N THR A 937 -6.34 27.53 4.22
CA THR A 937 -6.70 27.70 5.64
C THR A 937 -7.61 28.91 5.86
N MET A 938 -7.34 30.02 5.16
CA MET A 938 -8.08 31.28 5.34
C MET A 938 -9.47 31.26 4.71
N SER A 939 -9.81 30.26 3.88
CA SER A 939 -11.15 30.13 3.29
C SER A 939 -12.24 29.83 4.31
N LEU A 940 -11.86 29.44 5.54
CA LEU A 940 -12.80 29.23 6.66
C LEU A 940 -13.18 30.54 7.36
N LEU A 941 -12.39 31.61 7.20
CA LEU A 941 -12.60 32.86 7.93
C LEU A 941 -13.74 33.66 7.32
N TRP A 942 -14.60 34.23 8.19
CA TRP A 942 -15.69 35.08 7.75
C TRP A 942 -15.19 36.27 6.92
N GLY A 943 -15.83 36.51 5.77
CA GLY A 943 -15.60 37.69 4.93
C GLY A 943 -14.24 37.74 4.22
N VAL A 944 -13.41 36.70 4.33
CA VAL A 944 -12.06 36.65 3.73
C VAL A 944 -12.09 35.94 2.38
N ARG A 945 -11.53 36.60 1.36
CA ARG A 945 -11.23 35.99 0.06
C ARG A 945 -9.75 36.10 -0.24
N GLY A 946 -9.11 34.97 -0.50
CA GLY A 946 -7.66 34.87 -0.69
C GLY A 946 -7.23 34.84 -2.16
N PHE A 947 -6.07 35.43 -2.44
CA PHE A 947 -5.43 35.53 -3.75
C PHE A 947 -3.95 35.14 -3.65
N TYR A 948 -3.49 34.33 -4.60
CA TYR A 948 -2.08 33.96 -4.69
C TYR A 948 -1.24 35.13 -5.19
N TYR A 949 -0.19 35.46 -4.44
CA TYR A 949 0.75 36.52 -4.79
C TYR A 949 2.15 36.19 -4.26
N ASP A 950 3.11 35.98 -5.17
CA ASP A 950 4.46 35.48 -4.86
C ASP A 950 5.62 36.44 -5.23
N LYS A 951 5.30 37.60 -5.79
CA LYS A 951 6.32 38.57 -6.19
C LYS A 951 7.02 39.15 -4.97
N THR A 952 8.35 39.17 -5.03
CA THR A 952 9.21 39.77 -3.99
C THR A 952 9.69 41.14 -4.48
N VAL A 953 8.90 42.18 -4.21
CA VAL A 953 9.14 43.57 -4.64
C VAL A 953 8.91 44.52 -3.46
N SER A 954 9.31 45.78 -3.61
CA SER A 954 9.14 46.79 -2.57
C SER A 954 7.68 46.92 -2.10
N THR A 955 7.47 47.45 -0.89
CA THR A 955 6.12 47.62 -0.33
C THR A 955 5.20 48.44 -1.23
N ASP A 956 5.71 49.51 -1.85
CA ASP A 956 4.93 50.34 -2.76
C ASP A 956 4.58 49.61 -4.05
N GLN A 957 5.50 48.81 -4.61
CA GLN A 957 5.21 48.01 -5.79
C GLN A 957 4.19 46.91 -5.46
N SER A 958 4.34 46.23 -4.32
CA SER A 958 3.38 45.23 -3.87
C SER A 958 1.98 45.82 -3.69
N PHE A 959 1.87 47.03 -3.13
CA PHE A 959 0.59 47.73 -3.00
C PHE A 959 -0.01 48.22 -4.31
N LYS A 960 0.80 48.42 -5.36
CA LYS A 960 0.32 48.67 -6.72
C LYS A 960 -0.20 47.37 -7.35
N ASP A 961 0.57 46.30 -7.24
CA ASP A 961 0.21 45.01 -7.82
C ASP A 961 -1.09 44.44 -7.22
N ILE A 962 -1.23 44.40 -5.89
CA ILE A 962 -2.46 43.87 -5.27
C ILE A 962 -3.68 44.76 -5.55
N LYS A 963 -3.47 46.08 -5.74
CA LYS A 963 -4.52 47.01 -6.16
C LYS A 963 -4.99 46.67 -7.57
N GLN A 964 -4.05 46.47 -8.49
CA GLN A 964 -4.34 46.11 -9.87
C GLN A 964 -5.10 44.78 -9.94
N ILE A 965 -4.71 43.77 -9.16
CA ILE A 965 -5.38 42.46 -9.14
C ILE A 965 -6.87 42.58 -8.75
N VAL A 966 -7.22 43.37 -7.72
CA VAL A 966 -8.63 43.52 -7.31
C VAL A 966 -9.45 44.37 -8.29
N GLN A 967 -8.81 45.32 -8.95
CA GLN A 967 -9.45 46.17 -9.97
C GLN A 967 -9.72 45.36 -11.25
N GLU A 968 -8.74 44.60 -11.73
CA GLU A 968 -8.88 43.72 -12.90
C GLU A 968 -9.96 42.65 -12.70
N ARG A 969 -10.19 42.23 -11.45
CA ARG A 969 -11.23 41.25 -11.09
C ARG A 969 -12.60 41.86 -10.81
N GLY A 970 -12.75 43.18 -10.97
CA GLY A 970 -14.01 43.90 -10.74
C GLY A 970 -14.48 43.85 -9.28
N LEU A 971 -13.56 43.64 -8.34
CA LEU A 971 -13.86 43.58 -6.90
C LEU A 971 -13.88 44.97 -6.24
N VAL A 972 -13.28 45.95 -6.90
CA VAL A 972 -13.27 47.38 -6.55
C VAL A 972 -13.35 48.19 -7.84
N SER A 973 -13.95 49.38 -7.78
CA SER A 973 -14.11 50.30 -8.92
C SER A 973 -13.24 51.54 -8.78
N ASP A 974 -13.06 52.28 -9.88
CA ASP A 974 -12.40 53.59 -9.87
C ASP A 974 -13.11 54.57 -8.92
N GLY A 975 -12.33 55.27 -8.10
CA GLY A 975 -12.83 56.17 -7.06
C GLY A 975 -13.14 55.48 -5.73
N ASP A 976 -13.12 54.15 -5.66
CA ASP A 976 -13.32 53.43 -4.40
C ASP A 976 -12.17 53.67 -3.42
N ILE A 977 -12.50 53.73 -2.13
CA ILE A 977 -11.51 53.81 -1.07
C ILE A 977 -11.13 52.38 -0.64
N VAL A 978 -9.83 52.11 -0.51
CA VAL A 978 -9.33 50.85 0.05
C VAL A 978 -8.41 51.10 1.24
N VAL A 979 -8.46 50.20 2.21
CA VAL A 979 -7.55 50.20 3.37
C VAL A 979 -6.53 49.08 3.17
N LYS A 980 -5.24 49.43 3.14
CA LYS A 980 -4.13 48.49 2.95
C LYS A 980 -3.38 48.29 4.25
N ILE A 981 -3.14 47.04 4.62
CA ILE A 981 -2.30 46.70 5.76
C ILE A 981 -1.23 45.67 5.39
N ALA A 982 -0.02 45.85 5.92
CA ALA A 982 1.12 44.95 5.70
C ALA A 982 2.20 45.13 6.78
N SER A 983 3.19 44.26 6.76
CA SER A 983 4.48 44.51 7.42
C SER A 983 5.34 45.41 6.52
N MET A 984 5.98 46.43 7.08
CA MET A 984 6.92 47.28 6.36
C MET A 984 8.27 47.27 7.08
N PRO A 985 9.38 46.93 6.37
CA PRO A 985 9.42 46.48 4.96
C PRO A 985 8.77 45.10 4.76
N ILE A 986 8.14 44.87 3.59
CA ILE A 986 7.47 43.59 3.27
C ILE A 986 8.45 42.42 3.19
N GLU A 987 9.67 42.69 2.76
CA GLU A 987 10.76 41.72 2.59
C GLU A 987 11.14 40.99 3.89
N GLU A 988 10.94 41.62 5.04
CA GLU A 988 11.22 41.02 6.35
C GLU A 988 10.19 39.98 6.79
N MET A 989 9.06 39.86 6.06
CA MET A 989 7.95 38.96 6.39
C MET A 989 7.49 39.07 7.84
N GLY A 990 7.57 40.28 8.39
CA GLY A 990 7.39 40.58 9.81
C GLY A 990 5.93 40.71 10.24
N MET A 991 5.73 41.27 11.44
CA MET A 991 4.40 41.54 11.96
C MET A 991 3.79 42.78 11.29
N THR A 992 2.48 42.78 11.02
CA THR A 992 1.80 43.95 10.45
C THR A 992 2.00 45.17 11.34
N ASN A 993 2.54 46.23 10.76
CA ASN A 993 2.91 47.47 11.44
C ASN A 993 2.51 48.74 10.65
N THR A 994 1.87 48.56 9.49
CA THR A 994 1.50 49.66 8.58
C THR A 994 0.00 49.61 8.23
N LEU A 995 -0.61 50.79 8.19
CA LEU A 995 -1.96 51.04 7.67
C LEU A 995 -1.90 52.20 6.68
N LYS A 996 -2.46 52.02 5.49
CA LYS A 996 -2.54 53.05 4.45
C LYS A 996 -3.94 53.09 3.85
N ILE A 997 -4.51 54.28 3.75
CA ILE A 997 -5.78 54.52 3.05
C ILE A 997 -5.42 55.08 1.67
N SER A 998 -6.06 54.58 0.62
CA SER A 998 -5.83 55.09 -0.75
C SER A 998 -7.07 54.94 -1.60
N THR A 999 -7.20 55.80 -2.60
CA THR A 999 -8.24 55.71 -3.63
C THR A 999 -7.78 54.84 -4.80
N ILE A 1000 -8.72 54.13 -5.43
CA ILE A 1000 -8.49 53.40 -6.67
C ILE A 1000 -8.50 54.38 -7.85
N ASP A 1001 -7.31 54.82 -8.26
CA ASP A 1001 -7.12 55.67 -9.45
C ASP A 1001 -6.44 54.89 -10.59
N HIS A 1002 -6.80 55.14 -11.85
CA HIS A 1002 -6.01 54.71 -13.02
C HIS A 1002 -4.73 55.56 -13.13
N GLU A 1003 -3.55 54.93 -12.96
CA GLU A 1003 -2.25 55.53 -13.32
C GLU A 1003 -1.90 55.26 -14.79
#